data_AF-A0A7Y6I666-F1
#
_entry.id   AF-A0A7Y6I666-F1
#
_cell.length_a   1.000
_cell.length_b   1.000
_cell.length_c   1.000
_cell.angle_alpha   90.00
_cell.angle_beta   90.00
_cell.angle_gamma   90.00
#
_symmetry.space_group_name_H-M   'P 1'
#
loop_
_entity.id
_entity.type
_entity.pdbx_description
1 polymer ?
#
loop_
_entity_poly.entity_id
_entity_poly.type
_entity_poly.pdbx_seq_one_letter_code
_entity_poly.pdbx_strand_id
1 'polypeptide(L)'
;MRRAVVALLLVAGTVVAGAPAQAAQTIGYPTFGGPAIPAAPGSYTTGNMMQAIYDAESSGTDFWMDRLLARPGNDPAGTWLMTRGRALFMKTHTPGTLGFAGQVAYWESISDNNAYTVAITPGTFTEQVNSRWQAPSHWKSVHTSGSITVNQTKFITENNVAVTNLSITNSGSSSATLQLRATSPYATTGSGSELTGQVNAKNNLTTIYPRLTGDGFTVSSGGLNRSVTVAPGATVTAKVVMGFVTNEIPASRTEYDAYAGYSNATAFATHVRAYNRWWAQNVPYIDVPEPGIKKNIYYRWWLMRFNHLDADIPGQTFQFPTSTEGVLGYNNAIVLTQPMHIDDLKYLRDPKYAYGDWLSVGQVSKNGRFVDNPGDPENWSNSYTQYIAEAAWRSYQIHGGQPAIAGNLARYAEGDVKGQLAYYDHDNNKLIEYDWGALTGNDADAVSFHWKSGTMDRAESAYQYSGALAAAQAYEAVGNTAKAAEMRTLATQIQNAIVNVLWNPNRQLFEHRLKSTDEWVPWKEINNYYPFAVGAIPNTATYKQALRLFDDPAQYPIFPFYTADQADKAASGTGSNNFSTINSTVQFRLISSVLRNYPNAWIDATWYKKLLYWNAWAQYVNGNTQWPDANEFWADWNGSSITYRSWIHHNILGSGNWTVIEDVAGLRPRNDAKVELSPINIGWSHFTVNNLRYRNADLTIVWDDPSDGVVRYPGVPEGYSIYVNGNRAATVGSLVPFTWDPATGDVTTSGTVTYHVAVLGLQAPAQVTHTGAGMVDMLAKAGVDLTANLTNLATGATASASYTGSGSTLAGAVDGYPVNEPFWGAGGSPNGQDWYELNFGAARTFNEVRLYFKDSRPASSTYRAPSAYDIQYHNGSAWVSVPGQAKSPATPRANYNVVTFGAVNAQRMRVLATNASGAKTGLTEIKVFNRGGTQEPPAGNLAASATPTASNTSSWESVDAVNDGIDPPSSNDTVNPRWGCWPETGQQWVDLTWSSAQNLNRAQVYFFDDDEGIDMPASWKLQYWNGSAYVDVPGASAYTLTKNAYNTVTFTATSTTRLRVLLTGNGSSSVGLLEVKAFGP
;
A
#
# COMPACT_ATOMS: atom_id res chain seq x y z
N MET A 1 83.31 15.80 -52.97
CA MET A 1 82.12 16.40 -53.64
C MET A 1 80.90 15.65 -53.11
N ARG A 2 80.00 16.29 -52.34
CA ARG A 2 78.67 16.82 -52.80
C ARG A 2 77.79 15.70 -53.39
N ARG A 3 76.53 15.41 -53.02
CA ARG A 3 75.40 16.05 -52.29
C ARG A 3 74.35 14.92 -52.02
N ALA A 4 73.75 14.76 -50.84
CA ALA A 4 72.46 15.31 -50.36
C ALA A 4 71.19 14.88 -51.14
N VAL A 5 70.19 14.30 -50.44
CA VAL A 5 68.82 14.86 -50.15
C VAL A 5 67.82 13.74 -49.73
N VAL A 6 67.50 13.67 -48.44
CA VAL A 6 66.19 13.86 -47.74
C VAL A 6 65.10 12.79 -47.97
N ALA A 7 64.82 12.05 -46.89
CA ALA A 7 63.66 11.20 -46.68
C ALA A 7 62.48 12.02 -46.11
N LEU A 8 61.27 11.79 -46.62
CA LEU A 8 60.02 12.38 -46.13
C LEU A 8 59.09 11.25 -45.67
N LEU A 9 58.86 11.20 -44.36
CA LEU A 9 57.92 10.32 -43.68
C LEU A 9 56.48 10.70 -44.05
N LEU A 10 55.71 9.74 -44.57
CA LEU A 10 54.25 9.79 -44.61
C LEU A 10 53.71 9.60 -43.20
N VAL A 11 53.19 10.68 -42.61
CA VAL A 11 52.31 10.60 -41.44
C VAL A 11 50.87 10.61 -41.96
N ALA A 12 50.20 9.46 -41.87
CA ALA A 12 48.75 9.37 -41.94
C ALA A 12 48.19 10.03 -40.68
N GLY A 13 47.85 11.32 -40.77
CA GLY A 13 47.13 12.03 -39.73
C GLY A 13 45.67 11.58 -39.70
N THR A 14 45.34 10.67 -38.81
CA THR A 14 43.96 10.49 -38.34
C THR A 14 43.50 11.81 -37.73
N VAL A 15 42.65 12.55 -38.43
CA VAL A 15 41.87 13.63 -37.83
C VAL A 15 40.88 12.97 -36.88
N VAL A 16 41.31 12.75 -35.64
CA VAL A 16 40.38 12.55 -34.53
C VAL A 16 39.62 13.87 -34.43
N ALA A 17 38.37 13.89 -34.88
CA ALA A 17 37.45 14.96 -34.52
C ALA A 17 37.36 14.93 -32.99
N GLY A 18 38.05 15.85 -32.32
CA GLY A 18 37.90 16.03 -30.88
C GLY A 18 36.43 16.26 -30.57
N ALA A 19 35.90 15.57 -29.57
CA ALA A 19 34.57 15.85 -29.05
C ALA A 19 34.50 17.36 -28.74
N PRO A 20 33.45 18.08 -29.18
CA PRO A 20 33.29 19.49 -28.84
C PRO A 20 33.33 19.63 -27.32
N ALA A 21 34.12 20.56 -26.82
CA ALA A 21 34.21 20.85 -25.39
C ALA A 21 32.82 21.27 -24.88
N GLN A 22 32.24 20.46 -24.00
CA GLN A 22 30.96 20.74 -23.34
C GLN A 22 31.16 21.73 -22.19
N ALA A 23 30.25 22.68 -22.02
CA ALA A 23 30.24 23.57 -20.87
C ALA A 23 29.70 22.81 -19.65
N ALA A 24 30.59 22.30 -18.80
CA ALA A 24 30.17 21.52 -17.63
C ALA A 24 29.33 22.38 -16.67
N GLN A 25 28.20 21.83 -16.20
CA GLN A 25 27.47 22.34 -15.03
C GLN A 25 28.46 22.54 -13.87
N THR A 26 28.61 23.79 -13.41
CA THR A 26 29.70 24.19 -12.50
C THR A 26 29.53 23.67 -11.08
N ILE A 27 28.32 23.26 -10.69
CA ILE A 27 28.06 22.67 -9.38
C ILE A 27 28.74 21.30 -9.25
N GLY A 28 29.51 21.12 -8.18
CA GLY A 28 30.15 19.85 -7.84
C GLY A 28 29.17 18.83 -7.27
N TYR A 29 29.70 17.72 -6.73
CA TYR A 29 28.92 16.81 -5.90
C TYR A 29 28.76 17.39 -4.49
N PRO A 30 27.64 17.15 -3.80
CA PRO A 30 27.50 17.50 -2.41
C PRO A 30 28.37 16.61 -1.51
N THR A 31 28.64 17.08 -0.29
CA THR A 31 29.30 16.29 0.75
C THR A 31 28.27 15.87 1.80
N PHE A 32 28.19 14.57 2.07
CA PHE A 32 27.40 14.02 3.18
C PHE A 32 28.21 14.06 4.48
N GLY A 33 27.60 14.58 5.55
CA GLY A 33 28.16 14.55 6.90
C GLY A 33 27.41 13.58 7.82
N GLY A 34 27.77 13.57 9.11
CA GLY A 34 27.10 12.73 10.12
C GLY A 34 27.82 11.42 10.42
N PRO A 35 27.23 10.57 11.29
CA PRO A 35 27.82 9.30 11.68
C PRO A 35 27.79 8.28 10.54
N ALA A 36 28.72 7.31 10.60
CA ALA A 36 28.67 6.16 9.70
C ALA A 36 27.35 5.40 9.86
N ILE A 37 26.80 4.92 8.74
CA ILE A 37 25.58 4.10 8.75
C ILE A 37 25.90 2.70 9.31
N PRO A 38 24.99 2.08 10.08
CA PRO A 38 25.22 0.74 10.60
C PRO A 38 25.29 -0.28 9.46
N ALA A 39 26.26 -1.21 9.56
CA ALA A 39 26.37 -2.33 8.63
C ALA A 39 25.15 -3.26 8.77
N ALA A 40 24.69 -3.80 7.65
CA ALA A 40 23.70 -4.87 7.67
C ALA A 40 24.32 -6.13 8.28
N PRO A 41 23.59 -6.87 9.14
CA PRO A 41 24.07 -8.13 9.69
C PRO A 41 24.05 -9.24 8.63
N GLY A 42 24.88 -10.28 8.85
CA GLY A 42 24.95 -11.46 7.98
C GLY A 42 25.77 -11.27 6.71
N SER A 43 25.96 -12.37 5.98
CA SER A 43 26.62 -12.37 4.67
C SER A 43 25.63 -12.07 3.56
N TYR A 44 26.11 -11.44 2.49
CA TYR A 44 25.30 -11.18 1.29
C TYR A 44 24.74 -12.48 0.69
N THR A 45 23.49 -12.42 0.22
CA THR A 45 22.85 -13.50 -0.56
C THR A 45 22.11 -12.91 -1.76
N THR A 46 22.11 -13.62 -2.89
CA THR A 46 21.35 -13.28 -4.10
C THR A 46 19.86 -13.58 -3.97
N GLY A 47 19.47 -14.35 -2.95
CA GLY A 47 18.08 -14.62 -2.56
C GLY A 47 17.44 -13.44 -1.83
N ASN A 48 16.73 -13.68 -0.73
CA ASN A 48 16.07 -12.62 0.04
C ASN A 48 17.00 -12.03 1.13
N MET A 49 17.76 -11.00 0.79
CA MET A 49 18.72 -10.38 1.72
C MET A 49 18.02 -9.65 2.89
N MET A 50 16.88 -8.99 2.66
CA MET A 50 16.15 -8.32 3.75
C MET A 50 15.63 -9.33 4.79
N GLN A 51 15.20 -10.52 4.35
CA GLN A 51 14.81 -11.61 5.25
C GLN A 51 16.01 -12.14 6.02
N ALA A 52 17.16 -12.36 5.36
CA ALA A 52 18.38 -12.81 6.04
C ALA A 52 18.83 -11.80 7.12
N ILE A 53 18.72 -10.50 6.85
CA ILE A 53 18.99 -9.43 7.82
C ILE A 53 18.04 -9.53 9.01
N TYR A 54 16.73 -9.71 8.76
CA TYR A 54 15.74 -9.84 9.83
C TYR A 54 15.98 -11.10 10.68
N ASP A 55 16.19 -12.25 10.04
CA ASP A 55 16.35 -13.55 10.71
C ASP A 55 17.55 -13.54 11.66
N ALA A 56 18.67 -12.92 11.24
CA ALA A 56 19.87 -12.76 12.05
C ALA A 56 19.63 -12.01 13.37
N GLU A 57 18.57 -11.20 13.46
CA GLU A 57 18.26 -10.36 14.62
C GLU A 57 16.90 -10.69 15.27
N SER A 58 16.13 -11.60 14.66
CA SER A 58 14.74 -11.90 14.99
C SER A 58 14.53 -12.43 16.42
N SER A 59 15.56 -13.04 17.02
CA SER A 59 15.56 -13.47 18.41
C SER A 59 15.62 -12.31 19.40
N GLY A 60 16.10 -11.14 18.98
CA GLY A 60 16.24 -9.93 19.78
C GLY A 60 15.12 -8.90 19.58
N THR A 61 15.44 -7.65 19.94
CA THR A 61 14.57 -6.47 19.81
C THR A 61 15.28 -5.25 19.20
N ASP A 62 16.50 -5.46 18.69
CA ASP A 62 17.33 -4.41 18.09
C ASP A 62 17.57 -4.76 16.63
N PHE A 63 16.92 -4.02 15.73
CA PHE A 63 16.86 -4.32 14.30
C PHE A 63 17.64 -3.30 13.47
N TRP A 64 18.28 -3.77 12.40
CA TRP A 64 19.10 -2.95 11.51
C TRP A 64 18.35 -1.76 10.93
N MET A 65 17.10 -1.95 10.51
CA MET A 65 16.26 -0.86 9.98
C MET A 65 15.99 0.24 11.01
N ASP A 66 15.75 -0.14 12.27
CA ASP A 66 15.58 0.85 13.35
C ASP A 66 16.89 1.57 13.66
N ARG A 67 18.03 0.87 13.71
CA ARG A 67 19.36 1.50 13.91
C ARG A 67 19.72 2.44 12.76
N LEU A 68 19.43 2.05 11.52
CA LEU A 68 19.72 2.82 10.30
C LEU A 68 18.98 4.16 10.30
N LEU A 69 17.72 4.17 10.76
CA LEU A 69 16.82 5.32 10.76
C LEU A 69 16.67 5.99 12.13
N ALA A 70 17.49 5.61 13.10
CA ALA A 70 17.43 6.12 14.47
C ALA A 70 17.68 7.64 14.55
N ARG A 71 16.97 8.29 15.48
CA ARG A 71 17.01 9.72 15.79
C ARG A 71 17.26 9.92 17.29
N PRO A 72 18.52 10.15 17.71
CA PRO A 72 18.83 10.42 19.11
C PRO A 72 18.62 11.91 19.46
N GLY A 73 18.44 12.21 20.73
CA GLY A 73 18.55 13.58 21.26
C GLY A 73 17.54 14.59 20.71
N ASN A 74 17.96 15.86 20.68
CA ASN A 74 17.14 16.96 20.18
C ASN A 74 17.21 17.02 18.65
N ASP A 75 16.29 16.33 18.00
CA ASP A 75 16.19 16.27 16.55
C ASP A 75 15.91 17.67 15.94
N PRO A 76 16.79 18.19 15.05
CA PRO A 76 16.59 19.49 14.41
C PRO A 76 15.40 19.52 13.43
N ALA A 77 14.89 18.36 12.99
CA ALA A 77 13.69 18.27 12.16
C ALA A 77 12.39 18.50 12.96
N GLY A 78 12.45 18.45 14.30
CA GLY A 78 11.30 18.65 15.17
C GLY A 78 10.96 17.43 16.02
N THR A 79 9.80 17.48 16.68
CA THR A 79 9.42 16.53 17.73
C THR A 79 8.51 15.41 17.26
N TRP A 80 8.48 15.12 15.96
CA TRP A 80 7.59 14.13 15.34
C TRP A 80 7.76 12.73 15.93
N LEU A 81 6.68 11.94 15.91
CA LEU A 81 6.70 10.55 16.36
C LEU A 81 6.68 9.61 15.14
N MET A 82 7.74 8.82 14.95
CA MET A 82 7.86 7.95 13.77
C MET A 82 6.99 6.69 13.81
N THR A 83 6.76 6.14 15.00
CA THR A 83 5.93 4.94 15.19
C THR A 83 4.45 5.23 14.96
N ARG A 84 3.83 4.44 14.09
CA ARG A 84 2.41 4.53 13.71
C ARG A 84 1.86 3.16 13.33
N GLY A 85 0.53 3.05 13.36
CA GLY A 85 -0.22 1.92 12.81
C GLY A 85 -0.69 2.18 11.38
N ARG A 86 -1.49 1.27 10.85
CA ARG A 86 -2.03 1.36 9.49
C ARG A 86 -2.97 2.56 9.27
N ALA A 87 -3.63 3.04 10.33
CA ALA A 87 -4.47 4.24 10.29
C ALA A 87 -4.20 5.24 11.44
N LEU A 88 -3.62 4.79 12.56
CA LEU A 88 -3.36 5.62 13.74
C LEU A 88 -1.93 6.18 13.76
N PHE A 89 -1.80 7.49 13.93
CA PHE A 89 -0.52 8.18 14.10
C PHE A 89 -0.67 9.44 14.95
N MET A 90 0.44 10.13 15.24
CA MET A 90 0.43 11.43 15.91
C MET A 90 0.69 12.53 14.88
N LYS A 91 -0.33 13.35 14.57
CA LYS A 91 -0.22 14.51 13.67
C LYS A 91 0.76 15.55 14.23
N THR A 92 0.68 15.77 15.53
CA THR A 92 1.68 16.48 16.31
C THR A 92 2.00 15.66 17.55
N HIS A 93 3.19 15.85 18.10
CA HIS A 93 3.67 15.08 19.24
C HIS A 93 4.33 15.99 20.27
N THR A 94 4.01 15.75 21.55
CA THR A 94 4.56 16.47 22.71
C THR A 94 5.43 15.52 23.55
N PRO A 95 6.74 15.38 23.22
CA PRO A 95 7.67 14.46 23.87
C PRO A 95 7.76 14.55 25.40
N GLY A 96 7.65 15.78 25.93
CA GLY A 96 7.82 16.09 27.34
C GLY A 96 6.70 15.57 28.25
N THR A 97 5.64 14.98 27.68
CA THR A 97 4.51 14.43 28.43
C THR A 97 4.43 12.91 28.23
N LEU A 98 4.36 12.17 29.34
CA LEU A 98 4.25 10.70 29.32
C LEU A 98 2.92 10.26 28.69
N GLY A 99 2.94 9.13 27.98
CA GLY A 99 1.84 8.66 27.14
C GLY A 99 1.95 9.18 25.69
N PHE A 100 0.81 9.34 25.04
CA PHE A 100 0.68 9.83 23.66
C PHE A 100 0.03 11.22 23.65
N ALA A 101 0.83 12.21 24.04
CA ALA A 101 0.47 13.62 24.02
C ALA A 101 0.79 14.29 22.66
N GLY A 102 -0.04 15.25 22.27
CA GLY A 102 -0.09 15.87 20.94
C GLY A 102 -1.46 15.70 20.31
N GLN A 103 -1.57 15.80 18.99
CA GLN A 103 -2.81 15.57 18.24
C GLN A 103 -2.79 14.16 17.67
N VAL A 104 -3.63 13.26 18.19
CA VAL A 104 -3.78 11.91 17.64
C VAL A 104 -4.66 11.93 16.39
N ALA A 105 -4.25 11.19 15.38
CA ALA A 105 -4.93 11.06 14.10
C ALA A 105 -5.31 9.60 13.84
N TYR A 106 -6.55 9.39 13.40
CA TYR A 106 -6.99 8.15 12.76
C TYR A 106 -7.44 8.53 11.35
N TRP A 107 -6.65 8.15 10.34
CA TRP A 107 -6.58 8.79 9.03
C TRP A 107 -6.18 10.26 9.09
N GLU A 108 -6.87 11.11 9.85
CA GLU A 108 -6.56 12.52 10.16
C GLU A 108 -6.84 12.80 11.65
N SER A 109 -6.36 13.94 12.16
CA SER A 109 -6.63 14.42 13.52
C SER A 109 -8.11 14.26 13.87
N ILE A 110 -8.37 13.50 14.95
CA ILE A 110 -9.74 13.18 15.36
C ILE A 110 -10.43 14.45 15.87
N SER A 111 -9.77 15.16 16.79
CA SER A 111 -10.29 16.38 17.40
C SER A 111 -9.19 17.26 17.99
N ASP A 112 -7.97 17.21 17.44
CA ASP A 112 -6.79 17.97 17.92
C ASP A 112 -6.45 17.76 19.40
N ASN A 113 -6.70 16.55 19.92
CA ASN A 113 -6.43 16.19 21.30
C ASN A 113 -5.44 15.02 21.42
N ASN A 114 -4.91 14.82 22.63
CA ASN A 114 -4.07 13.68 22.99
C ASN A 114 -4.83 12.36 22.78
N ALA A 115 -4.11 11.27 22.48
CA ALA A 115 -4.68 9.94 22.63
C ALA A 115 -4.94 9.65 24.11
N TYR A 116 -3.88 9.72 24.92
CA TYR A 116 -3.92 9.69 26.37
C TYR A 116 -2.62 10.21 26.97
N THR A 117 -2.68 10.65 28.23
CA THR A 117 -1.51 11.07 29.02
C THR A 117 -1.39 10.22 30.28
N VAL A 118 -0.18 10.12 30.85
CA VAL A 118 0.07 9.47 32.15
C VAL A 118 0.70 10.48 33.11
N ALA A 119 -0.06 10.94 34.10
CA ALA A 119 0.44 11.80 35.17
C ALA A 119 1.03 10.95 36.32
N ILE A 120 2.12 11.44 36.94
CA ILE A 120 2.76 10.81 38.10
C ILE A 120 2.91 11.88 39.19
N THR A 121 2.41 11.60 40.40
CA THR A 121 2.51 12.50 41.56
C THR A 121 2.99 11.76 42.82
N PRO A 122 3.60 12.44 43.81
CA PRO A 122 3.99 13.86 43.80
C PRO A 122 5.20 14.14 42.89
N GLY A 123 5.41 15.42 42.57
CA GLY A 123 6.53 15.90 41.77
C GLY A 123 6.16 16.35 40.36
N THR A 124 7.12 17.01 39.71
CA THR A 124 7.06 17.40 38.30
C THR A 124 8.13 16.62 37.55
N PHE A 125 7.74 15.85 36.55
CA PHE A 125 8.64 15.03 35.75
C PHE A 125 9.03 15.77 34.47
N THR A 126 10.34 15.95 34.26
CA THR A 126 10.89 16.65 33.10
C THR A 126 11.69 15.68 32.23
N GLU A 127 11.47 15.73 30.92
CA GLU A 127 12.22 14.93 29.95
C GLU A 127 13.71 15.34 29.92
N GLN A 128 14.58 14.34 29.95
CA GLN A 128 16.00 14.47 29.69
C GLN A 128 16.24 14.29 28.18
N VAL A 129 16.13 15.37 27.41
CA VAL A 129 16.12 15.34 25.93
C VAL A 129 17.37 14.66 25.35
N ASN A 130 18.54 14.79 25.99
CA ASN A 130 19.77 14.12 25.53
C ASN A 130 19.69 12.57 25.61
N SER A 131 18.76 12.02 26.38
CA SER A 131 18.48 10.59 26.48
C SER A 131 17.29 10.15 25.61
N ARG A 132 16.71 11.07 24.83
CA ARG A 132 15.67 10.73 23.85
C ARG A 132 16.29 9.89 22.74
N TRP A 133 15.53 8.91 22.28
CA TRP A 133 15.88 8.13 21.10
C TRP A 133 14.60 7.63 20.45
N GLN A 134 14.48 7.75 19.13
CA GLN A 134 13.39 7.12 18.39
C GLN A 134 13.87 6.45 17.11
N ALA A 135 13.07 5.52 16.61
CA ALA A 135 13.22 4.86 15.34
C ALA A 135 11.82 4.59 14.76
N PRO A 136 11.70 4.15 13.50
CA PRO A 136 10.43 3.81 12.88
C PRO A 136 9.50 2.97 13.76
N SER A 137 10.01 1.96 14.46
CA SER A 137 9.15 1.09 15.27
C SER A 137 8.75 1.70 16.62
N HIS A 138 9.55 2.53 17.28
CA HIS A 138 9.27 2.96 18.65
C HIS A 138 10.02 4.21 19.11
N TRP A 139 9.55 4.76 20.24
CA TRP A 139 10.10 5.91 20.94
C TRP A 139 10.62 5.53 22.33
N LYS A 140 11.73 6.14 22.74
CA LYS A 140 12.32 6.06 24.08
C LYS A 140 12.62 7.47 24.63
N SER A 141 12.28 7.69 25.89
CA SER A 141 12.61 8.94 26.60
C SER A 141 12.79 8.70 28.10
N VAL A 142 13.62 9.51 28.74
CA VAL A 142 13.87 9.48 30.19
C VAL A 142 13.28 10.72 30.81
N HIS A 143 12.54 10.58 31.92
CA HIS A 143 11.95 11.68 32.67
C HIS A 143 12.37 11.60 34.13
N THR A 144 12.65 12.73 34.77
CA THR A 144 13.18 12.74 36.15
C THR A 144 12.41 13.69 37.06
N SER A 145 12.23 13.31 38.32
CA SER A 145 11.75 14.18 39.39
C SER A 145 12.40 13.80 40.72
N GLY A 146 13.28 14.65 41.25
CA GLY A 146 14.07 14.32 42.45
C GLY A 146 14.90 13.05 42.25
N SER A 147 14.73 12.06 43.13
CA SER A 147 15.40 10.75 43.05
C SER A 147 14.67 9.73 42.17
N ILE A 148 13.56 10.10 41.53
CA ILE A 148 12.78 9.21 40.68
C ILE A 148 13.14 9.43 39.21
N THR A 149 13.45 8.33 38.53
CA THR A 149 13.67 8.29 37.08
C THR A 149 12.61 7.39 36.44
N VAL A 150 12.00 7.87 35.35
CA VAL A 150 11.00 7.15 34.57
C VAL A 150 11.53 6.95 33.15
N ASN A 151 11.81 5.71 32.78
CA ASN A 151 12.13 5.33 31.41
C ASN A 151 10.83 4.96 30.69
N GLN A 152 10.48 5.73 29.66
CA GLN A 152 9.34 5.47 28.80
C GLN A 152 9.80 4.80 27.51
N THR A 153 9.11 3.72 27.13
CA THR A 153 9.11 3.20 25.76
C THR A 153 7.68 3.20 25.25
N LYS A 154 7.43 3.78 24.07
CA LYS A 154 6.08 3.78 23.49
C LYS A 154 6.08 3.48 21.99
N PHE A 155 5.01 2.89 21.52
CA PHE A 155 4.84 2.46 20.14
C PHE A 155 3.36 2.31 19.76
N ILE A 156 3.07 2.37 18.46
CA ILE A 156 1.76 2.08 17.90
C ILE A 156 1.88 0.82 17.05
N THR A 157 1.03 -0.18 17.31
CA THR A 157 1.00 -1.45 16.59
C THR A 157 0.36 -1.31 15.20
N GLU A 158 0.49 -2.35 14.37
CA GLU A 158 -0.05 -2.37 13.00
C GLU A 158 -1.56 -2.07 12.99
N ASN A 159 -2.36 -2.68 13.86
CA ASN A 159 -3.81 -2.48 13.93
C ASN A 159 -4.23 -1.46 15.00
N ASN A 160 -3.46 -0.36 15.10
CA ASN A 160 -3.89 0.88 15.76
C ASN A 160 -4.02 0.78 17.29
N VAL A 161 -3.12 0.04 17.95
CA VAL A 161 -3.02 0.00 19.42
C VAL A 161 -1.81 0.82 19.87
N ALA A 162 -2.06 1.88 20.64
CA ALA A 162 -1.04 2.72 21.24
C ALA A 162 -0.63 2.17 22.62
N VAL A 163 0.66 1.88 22.81
CA VAL A 163 1.20 1.25 24.02
C VAL A 163 2.29 2.10 24.64
N THR A 164 2.21 2.32 25.96
CA THR A 164 3.23 3.01 26.75
C THR A 164 3.70 2.10 27.88
N ASN A 165 4.98 1.74 27.83
CA ASN A 165 5.70 1.03 28.88
C ASN A 165 6.49 2.03 29.72
N LEU A 166 6.35 1.97 31.05
CA LEU A 166 7.10 2.76 32.01
C LEU A 166 7.93 1.86 32.92
N SER A 167 9.17 2.24 33.14
CA SER A 167 10.06 1.66 34.15
C SER A 167 10.48 2.77 35.11
N ILE A 168 10.01 2.68 36.36
CA ILE A 168 10.11 3.73 37.39
C ILE A 168 11.13 3.28 38.43
N THR A 169 12.27 3.94 38.47
CA THR A 169 13.39 3.63 39.37
C THR A 169 13.55 4.70 40.43
N ASN A 170 13.76 4.28 41.68
CA ASN A 170 14.07 5.18 42.80
C ASN A 170 15.55 5.07 43.20
N SER A 171 16.35 6.08 42.87
CA SER A 171 17.77 6.14 43.26
C SER A 171 17.99 6.81 44.61
N GLY A 172 16.92 7.10 45.36
CA GLY A 172 16.96 7.70 46.68
C GLY A 172 17.23 6.68 47.78
N SER A 173 17.36 7.17 49.02
CA SER A 173 17.63 6.34 50.20
C SER A 173 16.37 5.92 50.97
N SER A 174 15.17 6.35 50.56
CA SER A 174 13.89 5.99 51.17
C SER A 174 12.85 5.60 50.12
N SER A 175 11.86 4.78 50.52
CA SER A 175 10.76 4.38 49.64
C SER A 175 9.92 5.57 49.21
N ALA A 176 9.52 5.62 47.94
CA ALA A 176 8.63 6.64 47.40
C ALA A 176 7.31 6.03 46.93
N THR A 177 6.19 6.57 47.39
CA THR A 177 4.85 6.18 46.90
C THR A 177 4.38 7.19 45.87
N LEU A 178 4.07 6.71 44.67
CA LEU A 178 3.64 7.48 43.52
C LEU A 178 2.19 7.12 43.15
N GLN A 179 1.43 8.12 42.71
CA GLN A 179 0.12 7.95 42.11
C GLN A 179 0.24 8.15 40.60
N LEU A 180 -0.07 7.11 39.85
CA LEU A 180 -0.13 7.14 38.39
C LEU A 180 -1.58 7.34 37.99
N ARG A 181 -1.83 8.27 37.06
CA ARG A 181 -3.16 8.50 36.50
C ARG A 181 -3.08 8.58 34.98
N ALA A 182 -3.72 7.65 34.28
CA ALA A 182 -3.88 7.68 32.84
C ALA A 182 -5.26 8.23 32.45
N THR A 183 -5.31 9.17 31.52
CA THR A 183 -6.55 9.83 31.07
C THR A 183 -6.57 9.98 29.56
N SER A 184 -7.72 9.69 28.95
CA SER A 184 -7.98 9.89 27.52
C SER A 184 -9.25 10.73 27.35
N PRO A 185 -9.29 11.67 26.38
CA PRO A 185 -10.53 12.35 26.02
C PRO A 185 -11.51 11.44 25.27
N TYR A 186 -11.05 10.29 24.75
CA TYR A 186 -11.86 9.42 23.90
C TYR A 186 -12.36 8.14 24.59
N ALA A 187 -11.80 7.79 25.75
CA ALA A 187 -12.22 6.65 26.57
C ALA A 187 -12.41 7.12 28.02
N THR A 188 -13.66 7.43 28.40
CA THR A 188 -14.01 8.08 29.67
C THR A 188 -15.04 7.32 30.49
N THR A 189 -15.65 6.28 29.93
CA THR A 189 -16.71 5.49 30.57
C THR A 189 -16.26 4.06 30.81
N GLY A 190 -16.41 3.54 32.01
CA GLY A 190 -16.03 2.16 32.31
C GLY A 190 -16.06 1.83 33.80
N SER A 191 -15.62 0.61 34.14
CA SER A 191 -15.49 0.12 35.51
C SER A 191 -14.38 -0.92 35.59
N GLY A 192 -13.98 -1.33 36.80
CA GLY A 192 -12.89 -2.29 36.96
C GLY A 192 -11.57 -1.72 36.46
N SER A 193 -10.97 -2.34 35.44
CA SER A 193 -9.67 -1.97 34.89
C SER A 193 -9.71 -1.30 33.51
N GLU A 194 -10.90 -1.06 32.93
CA GLU A 194 -11.02 -0.61 31.54
C GLU A 194 -11.97 0.58 31.38
N LEU A 195 -11.54 1.56 30.57
CA LEU A 195 -12.37 2.63 30.03
C LEU A 195 -12.65 2.39 28.54
N THR A 196 -13.82 2.82 28.09
CA THR A 196 -14.29 2.75 26.71
C THR A 196 -14.88 4.08 26.28
N GLY A 197 -15.04 4.26 24.98
CA GLY A 197 -15.81 5.36 24.41
C GLY A 197 -16.12 5.12 22.93
N GLN A 198 -16.64 6.16 22.30
CA GLN A 198 -17.00 6.16 20.89
C GLN A 198 -16.76 7.56 20.33
N VAL A 199 -16.09 7.64 19.18
CA VAL A 199 -15.80 8.90 18.51
C VAL A 199 -15.80 8.68 17.00
N ASN A 200 -16.30 9.63 16.22
CA ASN A 200 -16.19 9.56 14.77
C ASN A 200 -14.81 10.07 14.34
N ALA A 201 -14.22 9.40 13.36
CA ALA A 201 -13.07 9.96 12.65
C ALA A 201 -13.48 11.25 11.92
N LYS A 202 -12.50 12.10 11.58
CA LYS A 202 -12.70 13.31 10.78
C LYS A 202 -13.60 13.00 9.57
N ASN A 203 -14.52 13.92 9.26
CA ASN A 203 -15.51 13.80 8.18
C ASN A 203 -16.55 12.69 8.34
N ASN A 204 -16.66 12.10 9.54
CA ASN A 204 -17.56 10.98 9.84
C ASN A 204 -17.35 9.78 8.90
N LEU A 205 -16.13 9.61 8.39
CA LEU A 205 -15.79 8.53 7.46
C LEU A 205 -15.93 7.14 8.13
N THR A 206 -15.60 7.05 9.41
CA THR A 206 -15.85 5.86 10.22
C THR A 206 -16.07 6.21 11.70
N THR A 207 -16.51 5.23 12.48
CA THR A 207 -16.65 5.32 13.93
C THR A 207 -15.58 4.46 14.60
N ILE A 208 -14.87 5.07 15.54
CA ILE A 208 -13.86 4.44 16.37
C ILE A 208 -14.49 4.16 17.73
N TYR A 209 -14.15 3.03 18.32
CA TYR A 209 -14.56 2.58 19.64
C TYR A 209 -13.35 2.45 20.57
N PRO A 210 -12.80 3.57 21.07
CA PRO A 210 -11.57 3.54 21.85
C PRO A 210 -11.73 2.75 23.15
N ARG A 211 -10.68 2.00 23.50
CA ARG A 211 -10.59 1.25 24.77
C ARG A 211 -9.25 1.52 25.42
N LEU A 212 -9.23 1.78 26.73
CA LEU A 212 -8.04 2.14 27.48
C LEU A 212 -7.95 1.28 28.75
N THR A 213 -6.82 0.62 28.94
CA THR A 213 -6.51 -0.22 30.11
C THR A 213 -5.06 -0.03 30.55
N GLY A 214 -4.71 -0.53 31.73
CA GLY A 214 -3.33 -0.57 32.20
C GLY A 214 -3.10 -1.56 33.34
N ASP A 215 -1.88 -2.08 33.44
CA ASP A 215 -1.54 -3.13 34.41
C ASP A 215 -1.72 -2.64 35.84
N GLY A 216 -2.61 -3.27 36.61
CA GLY A 216 -2.92 -2.88 37.99
C GLY A 216 -3.58 -1.51 38.14
N PHE A 217 -4.07 -0.91 37.06
CA PHE A 217 -4.88 0.31 37.11
C PHE A 217 -6.36 -0.02 37.35
N THR A 218 -7.04 0.89 38.05
CA THR A 218 -8.48 0.81 38.29
C THR A 218 -9.18 2.09 37.85
N VAL A 219 -10.37 1.96 37.29
CA VAL A 219 -11.21 3.08 36.87
C VAL A 219 -11.62 3.93 38.07
N SER A 220 -11.37 5.23 37.98
CA SER A 220 -11.78 6.23 38.95
C SER A 220 -11.95 7.59 38.29
N SER A 221 -13.17 8.15 38.37
CA SER A 221 -13.52 9.49 37.89
C SER A 221 -13.08 9.72 36.43
N GLY A 222 -13.51 8.84 35.52
CA GLY A 222 -13.22 8.92 34.09
C GLY A 222 -11.74 8.75 33.70
N GLY A 223 -10.90 8.28 34.62
CA GLY A 223 -9.48 7.96 34.37
C GLY A 223 -9.10 6.64 35.01
N LEU A 224 -7.90 6.16 34.70
CA LEU A 224 -7.31 4.96 35.30
C LEU A 224 -6.30 5.40 36.35
N ASN A 225 -6.45 4.93 37.59
CA ASN A 225 -5.55 5.23 38.71
C ASN A 225 -4.78 3.99 39.16
N ARG A 226 -3.51 4.16 39.54
CA ARG A 226 -2.70 3.12 40.19
C ARG A 226 -1.77 3.76 41.22
N SER A 227 -1.72 3.21 42.43
CA SER A 227 -0.69 3.56 43.42
C SER A 227 0.47 2.57 43.33
N VAL A 228 1.71 3.07 43.34
CA VAL A 228 2.92 2.24 43.36
C VAL A 228 3.89 2.73 44.41
N THR A 229 4.47 1.82 45.19
CA THR A 229 5.57 2.14 46.11
C THR A 229 6.88 1.57 45.56
N VAL A 230 7.87 2.43 45.38
CA VAL A 230 9.18 2.08 44.83
C VAL A 230 10.24 2.18 45.94
N ALA A 231 10.75 1.04 46.37
CA ALA A 231 11.79 0.96 47.40
C ALA A 231 13.13 1.56 46.92
N PRO A 232 14.05 1.94 47.84
CA PRO A 232 15.40 2.39 47.47
C PRO A 232 16.11 1.39 46.56
N GLY A 233 16.64 1.87 45.43
CA GLY A 233 17.33 1.06 44.43
C GLY A 233 16.42 0.14 43.60
N ALA A 234 15.11 0.12 43.85
CA ALA A 234 14.18 -0.73 43.14
C ALA A 234 13.59 -0.06 41.89
N THR A 235 13.07 -0.89 41.00
CA THR A 235 12.35 -0.50 39.79
C THR A 235 10.96 -1.15 39.78
N VAL A 236 9.93 -0.37 39.50
CA VAL A 236 8.55 -0.84 39.28
C VAL A 236 8.13 -0.53 37.85
N THR A 237 7.45 -1.46 37.19
CA THR A 237 6.94 -1.28 35.83
C THR A 237 5.44 -0.98 35.81
N ALA A 238 5.03 -0.21 34.80
CA ALA A 238 3.64 0.03 34.47
C ALA A 238 3.46 -0.01 32.94
N LYS A 239 2.27 -0.41 32.49
CA LYS A 239 1.87 -0.39 31.07
C LYS A 239 0.50 0.24 30.95
N VAL A 240 0.32 1.06 29.91
CA VAL A 240 -0.98 1.60 29.50
C VAL A 240 -1.17 1.29 28.02
N VAL A 241 -2.34 0.76 27.66
CA VAL A 241 -2.69 0.29 26.33
C VAL A 241 -4.00 0.94 25.91
N MET A 242 -4.00 1.57 24.73
CA MET A 242 -5.19 2.16 24.12
C MET A 242 -5.43 1.60 22.71
N GLY A 243 -6.54 0.91 22.50
CA GLY A 243 -6.96 0.43 21.19
C GLY A 243 -7.90 1.43 20.51
N PHE A 244 -7.62 1.80 19.27
CA PHE A 244 -8.52 2.58 18.41
C PHE A 244 -9.32 1.61 17.53
N VAL A 245 -10.27 0.91 18.16
CA VAL A 245 -10.99 -0.20 17.54
C VAL A 245 -11.98 0.29 16.49
N THR A 246 -12.05 -0.38 15.34
CA THR A 246 -13.08 -0.17 14.32
C THR A 246 -13.68 -1.50 13.87
N ASN A 247 -14.89 -1.46 13.29
CA ASN A 247 -15.58 -2.68 12.85
C ASN A 247 -14.98 -3.25 11.56
N GLU A 248 -14.51 -2.37 10.69
CA GLU A 248 -13.87 -2.71 9.41
C GLU A 248 -12.47 -3.31 9.57
N ILE A 249 -11.80 -3.08 10.71
CA ILE A 249 -10.54 -3.74 11.06
C ILE A 249 -10.76 -4.58 12.33
N PRO A 250 -11.35 -5.79 12.24
CA PRO A 250 -11.56 -6.66 13.40
C PRO A 250 -10.26 -6.96 14.17
N ALA A 251 -9.13 -7.01 13.45
CA ALA A 251 -7.80 -7.19 14.03
C ALA A 251 -7.40 -6.10 15.04
N SER A 252 -7.99 -4.90 14.97
CA SER A 252 -7.74 -3.83 15.95
C SER A 252 -8.25 -4.21 17.35
N ARG A 253 -9.35 -4.97 17.42
CA ARG A 253 -9.91 -5.48 18.68
C ARG A 253 -9.07 -6.62 19.24
N THR A 254 -8.73 -7.61 18.41
CA THR A 254 -7.94 -8.77 18.86
C THR A 254 -6.53 -8.36 19.26
N GLU A 255 -5.91 -7.44 18.51
CA GLU A 255 -4.60 -6.90 18.87
C GLU A 255 -4.66 -6.09 20.18
N TYR A 256 -5.72 -5.28 20.40
CA TYR A 256 -5.90 -4.59 21.68
C TYR A 256 -5.96 -5.57 22.85
N ASP A 257 -6.80 -6.61 22.76
CA ASP A 257 -6.98 -7.58 23.84
C ASP A 257 -5.66 -8.34 24.12
N ALA A 258 -4.89 -8.69 23.08
CA ALA A 258 -3.58 -9.33 23.23
C ALA A 258 -2.57 -8.41 23.93
N TYR A 259 -2.41 -7.17 23.48
CA TYR A 259 -1.47 -6.22 24.06
C TYR A 259 -1.87 -5.77 25.47
N ALA A 260 -3.16 -5.75 25.79
CA ALA A 260 -3.64 -5.57 27.16
C ALA A 260 -3.14 -6.69 28.09
N GLY A 261 -3.15 -7.95 27.61
CA GLY A 261 -2.71 -9.12 28.37
C GLY A 261 -1.19 -9.34 28.45
N TYR A 262 -0.42 -8.81 27.50
CA TYR A 262 1.04 -9.00 27.46
C TYR A 262 1.80 -8.27 28.57
N SER A 263 2.90 -8.82 29.07
CA SER A 263 3.87 -8.06 29.86
C SER A 263 4.51 -6.91 29.06
N ASN A 264 5.13 -5.92 29.72
CA ASN A 264 5.87 -4.84 29.03
C ASN A 264 6.89 -5.37 28.02
N ALA A 265 7.66 -6.38 28.41
CA ALA A 265 8.73 -6.96 27.58
C ALA A 265 8.13 -7.71 26.39
N THR A 266 7.09 -8.51 26.62
CA THR A 266 6.39 -9.27 25.57
C THR A 266 5.71 -8.33 24.57
N ALA A 267 5.02 -7.29 25.04
CA ALA A 267 4.40 -6.28 24.19
C ALA A 267 5.44 -5.59 23.30
N PHE A 268 6.54 -5.12 23.89
CA PHE A 268 7.60 -4.46 23.13
C PHE A 268 8.24 -5.39 22.09
N ALA A 269 8.66 -6.60 22.50
CA ALA A 269 9.32 -7.56 21.62
C ALA A 269 8.40 -8.00 20.46
N THR A 270 7.13 -8.26 20.75
CA THR A 270 6.12 -8.61 19.72
C THR A 270 6.00 -7.50 18.68
N HIS A 271 5.83 -6.26 19.14
CA HIS A 271 5.70 -5.10 18.27
C HIS A 271 6.93 -4.88 17.38
N VAL A 272 8.13 -4.77 17.97
CA VAL A 272 9.32 -4.43 17.17
C VAL A 272 9.68 -5.54 16.18
N ARG A 273 9.42 -6.80 16.52
CA ARG A 273 9.58 -7.94 15.60
C ARG A 273 8.57 -7.87 14.46
N ALA A 274 7.30 -7.59 14.74
CA ALA A 274 6.27 -7.46 13.70
C ALA A 274 6.54 -6.28 12.77
N TYR A 275 6.85 -5.11 13.35
CA TYR A 275 7.13 -3.89 12.60
C TYR A 275 8.33 -4.07 11.65
N ASN A 276 9.40 -4.72 12.12
CA ASN A 276 10.60 -4.93 11.30
C ASN A 276 10.47 -6.09 10.31
N ARG A 277 9.61 -7.08 10.57
CA ARG A 277 9.32 -8.16 9.62
C ARG A 277 8.69 -7.63 8.34
N TRP A 278 7.90 -6.56 8.45
CA TRP A 278 7.33 -5.88 7.30
C TRP A 278 8.40 -5.47 6.29
N TRP A 279 9.56 -4.97 6.74
CA TRP A 279 10.67 -4.59 5.85
C TRP A 279 11.21 -5.81 5.10
N ALA A 280 11.41 -6.93 5.80
CA ALA A 280 11.83 -8.21 5.20
C ALA A 280 10.86 -8.76 4.16
N GLN A 281 9.57 -8.57 4.40
CA GLN A 281 8.51 -9.07 3.52
C GLN A 281 8.27 -8.19 2.30
N ASN A 282 8.48 -6.87 2.42
CA ASN A 282 8.00 -5.90 1.43
C ASN A 282 9.10 -5.11 0.72
N VAL A 283 10.25 -4.87 1.35
CA VAL A 283 11.27 -3.96 0.78
C VAL A 283 12.35 -4.77 0.06
N PRO A 284 12.75 -4.39 -1.17
CA PRO A 284 13.95 -4.94 -1.80
C PRO A 284 15.20 -4.42 -1.07
N TYR A 285 16.21 -5.27 -0.90
CA TYR A 285 17.50 -4.82 -0.37
C TYR A 285 18.25 -4.08 -1.47
N ILE A 286 18.67 -2.85 -1.19
CA ILE A 286 19.47 -2.05 -2.13
C ILE A 286 20.80 -1.67 -1.46
N ASP A 287 21.88 -1.96 -2.17
CA ASP A 287 23.24 -1.59 -1.79
C ASP A 287 23.90 -0.80 -2.92
N VAL A 288 24.55 0.30 -2.55
CA VAL A 288 25.17 1.27 -3.46
C VAL A 288 26.45 1.82 -2.81
N PRO A 289 27.42 2.33 -3.59
CA PRO A 289 28.74 2.73 -3.08
C PRO A 289 28.71 3.94 -2.13
N GLU A 290 27.68 4.79 -2.23
CA GLU A 290 27.55 6.03 -1.44
C GLU A 290 26.65 5.80 -0.20
N PRO A 291 27.21 5.76 1.02
CA PRO A 291 26.44 5.47 2.24
C PRO A 291 25.29 6.47 2.49
N GLY A 292 25.48 7.75 2.14
CA GLY A 292 24.44 8.76 2.30
C GLY A 292 23.21 8.47 1.42
N ILE A 293 23.43 8.00 0.20
CA ILE A 293 22.38 7.58 -0.72
C ILE A 293 21.77 6.25 -0.27
N LYS A 294 22.60 5.28 0.18
CA LYS A 294 22.10 4.01 0.73
C LYS A 294 21.10 4.27 1.85
N LYS A 295 21.46 5.08 2.86
CA LYS A 295 20.54 5.45 3.94
C LYS A 295 19.29 6.19 3.43
N ASN A 296 19.44 7.07 2.43
CA ASN A 296 18.30 7.81 1.89
C ASN A 296 17.27 6.87 1.25
N ILE A 297 17.71 5.82 0.55
CA ILE A 297 16.80 4.81 -0.04
C ILE A 297 15.89 4.19 1.02
N TYR A 298 16.45 3.79 2.17
CA TYR A 298 15.67 3.21 3.26
C TYR A 298 14.83 4.26 4.01
N TYR A 299 15.31 5.49 4.12
CA TYR A 299 14.49 6.60 4.63
C TYR A 299 13.27 6.84 3.72
N ARG A 300 13.44 6.78 2.40
CA ARG A 300 12.34 6.90 1.44
C ARG A 300 11.37 5.72 1.49
N TRP A 301 11.84 4.49 1.69
CA TRP A 301 10.94 3.36 1.96
C TRP A 301 10.14 3.57 3.24
N TRP A 302 10.77 4.13 4.27
CA TRP A 302 10.05 4.53 5.48
C TRP A 302 9.05 5.65 5.20
N LEU A 303 9.39 6.68 4.42
CA LEU A 303 8.45 7.73 4.02
C LEU A 303 7.23 7.16 3.31
N MET A 304 7.44 6.24 2.36
CA MET A 304 6.37 5.58 1.62
C MET A 304 5.47 4.77 2.55
N ARG A 305 6.02 4.03 3.53
CA ARG A 305 5.23 3.31 4.54
C ARG A 305 4.53 4.26 5.51
N PHE A 306 5.22 5.32 5.95
CA PHE A 306 4.73 6.26 6.95
C PHE A 306 3.59 7.12 6.43
N ASN A 307 3.65 7.47 5.13
CA ASN A 307 2.64 8.24 4.42
C ASN A 307 1.65 7.34 3.65
N HIS A 308 1.42 6.11 4.13
CA HIS A 308 0.43 5.20 3.57
C HIS A 308 -0.72 4.99 4.56
N LEU A 309 -1.95 5.07 4.06
CA LEU A 309 -3.17 4.84 4.79
C LEU A 309 -3.80 3.53 4.37
N ASP A 310 -3.95 2.58 5.29
CA ASP A 310 -4.65 1.32 5.07
C ASP A 310 -5.72 1.17 6.16
N ALA A 311 -6.81 1.95 6.05
CA ALA A 311 -7.85 2.06 7.08
C ALA A 311 -9.09 1.20 6.82
N ASP A 312 -9.19 0.60 5.62
CA ASP A 312 -10.33 -0.19 5.15
C ASP A 312 -11.71 0.46 5.39
N ILE A 313 -11.82 1.77 5.22
CA ILE A 313 -13.06 2.49 5.52
C ILE A 313 -14.15 2.05 4.54
N PRO A 314 -15.30 1.49 5.01
CA PRO A 314 -16.35 1.04 4.11
C PRO A 314 -16.98 2.22 3.34
N GLY A 315 -17.09 2.07 2.03
CA GLY A 315 -17.56 3.11 1.12
C GLY A 315 -16.61 3.29 -0.04
N GLN A 316 -16.61 4.46 -0.66
CA GLN A 316 -15.74 4.75 -1.80
C GLN A 316 -14.42 5.44 -1.37
N THR A 317 -14.43 6.21 -0.28
CA THR A 317 -13.25 6.88 0.26
C THR A 317 -12.47 5.97 1.21
N PHE A 318 -11.17 5.79 0.94
CA PHE A 318 -10.19 5.09 1.80
C PHE A 318 -10.51 3.62 2.16
N GLN A 319 -11.26 2.93 1.29
CA GLN A 319 -11.47 1.47 1.38
C GLN A 319 -10.24 0.66 0.91
N PHE A 320 -9.26 1.30 0.28
CA PHE A 320 -8.05 0.65 -0.24
C PHE A 320 -6.79 1.23 0.43
N PRO A 321 -5.71 0.45 0.56
CA PRO A 321 -4.39 0.97 0.91
C PRO A 321 -4.02 2.10 -0.07
N THR A 322 -3.80 3.32 0.42
CA THR A 322 -3.58 4.50 -0.43
C THR A 322 -2.46 5.36 0.16
N SER A 323 -1.51 5.78 -0.66
CA SER A 323 -0.53 6.80 -0.29
C SER A 323 -1.19 8.17 -0.10
N THR A 324 -0.75 8.92 0.89
CA THR A 324 -1.26 10.27 1.21
C THR A 324 -0.11 11.25 1.19
N GLU A 325 -0.28 12.39 0.52
CA GLU A 325 0.71 13.44 0.47
C GLU A 325 0.83 14.14 1.83
N GLY A 326 1.81 13.70 2.62
CA GLY A 326 2.19 14.31 3.88
C GLY A 326 1.17 14.10 4.99
N VAL A 327 1.25 12.97 5.68
CA VAL A 327 0.35 12.66 6.82
C VAL A 327 0.47 13.69 7.95
N LEU A 328 1.63 14.35 8.08
CA LEU A 328 1.88 15.44 9.02
C LEU A 328 1.50 16.82 8.49
N GLY A 329 1.04 16.91 7.24
CA GLY A 329 0.66 18.12 6.53
C GLY A 329 -0.81 18.11 6.12
N TYR A 330 -1.08 18.21 4.81
CA TYR A 330 -2.44 18.25 4.29
C TYR A 330 -3.14 16.89 4.32
N ASN A 331 -2.38 15.80 4.08
CA ASN A 331 -2.82 14.41 4.31
C ASN A 331 -4.00 13.95 3.43
N ASN A 332 -3.85 14.14 2.12
CA ASN A 332 -4.82 13.72 1.11
C ASN A 332 -4.14 12.83 0.06
N ALA A 333 -4.90 12.00 -0.64
CA ALA A 333 -4.44 11.35 -1.86
C ALA A 333 -4.62 12.32 -3.04
N ILE A 334 -3.56 13.08 -3.35
CA ILE A 334 -3.54 14.09 -4.42
C ILE A 334 -3.15 13.46 -5.76
N VAL A 335 -3.97 13.57 -6.80
CA VAL A 335 -3.75 12.83 -8.06
C VAL A 335 -2.49 13.27 -8.80
N LEU A 336 -2.01 14.50 -8.59
CA LEU A 336 -0.71 14.97 -9.09
C LEU A 336 0.44 14.06 -8.62
N THR A 337 0.46 13.70 -7.33
CA THR A 337 1.58 12.99 -6.69
C THR A 337 1.35 11.50 -6.52
N GLN A 338 0.10 11.01 -6.55
CA GLN A 338 -0.19 9.57 -6.64
C GLN A 338 0.69 8.81 -7.63
N PRO A 339 0.87 9.22 -8.89
CA PRO A 339 1.68 8.46 -9.82
C PRO A 339 3.18 8.50 -9.48
N MET A 340 3.64 9.56 -8.83
CA MET A 340 4.99 9.62 -8.28
C MET A 340 5.15 8.58 -7.18
N HIS A 341 4.20 8.50 -6.24
CA HIS A 341 4.25 7.50 -5.18
C HIS A 341 4.23 6.09 -5.75
N ILE A 342 3.33 5.81 -6.70
CA ILE A 342 3.27 4.52 -7.43
C ILE A 342 4.62 4.19 -8.05
N ASP A 343 5.38 5.18 -8.54
CA ASP A 343 6.69 4.92 -9.12
C ASP A 343 7.68 4.27 -8.12
N ASP A 344 7.63 4.61 -6.82
CA ASP A 344 8.38 3.90 -5.78
C ASP A 344 7.62 2.65 -5.29
N LEU A 345 6.31 2.77 -4.99
CA LEU A 345 5.49 1.74 -4.35
C LEU A 345 5.34 0.46 -5.18
N LYS A 346 5.43 0.53 -6.52
CA LYS A 346 5.41 -0.64 -7.41
C LYS A 346 6.59 -1.60 -7.23
N TYR A 347 7.58 -1.23 -6.42
CA TYR A 347 8.70 -2.10 -6.06
C TYR A 347 8.60 -2.66 -4.64
N LEU A 348 7.57 -2.29 -3.87
CA LEU A 348 7.19 -3.07 -2.71
C LEU A 348 6.67 -4.43 -3.18
N ARG A 349 7.04 -5.49 -2.46
CA ARG A 349 6.83 -6.86 -2.93
C ARG A 349 5.34 -7.26 -2.98
N ASP A 350 4.50 -6.67 -2.13
CA ASP A 350 3.05 -6.86 -2.14
C ASP A 350 2.39 -5.83 -3.09
N PRO A 351 1.71 -6.27 -4.17
CA PRO A 351 1.10 -5.37 -5.16
C PRO A 351 0.03 -4.44 -4.58
N LYS A 352 -0.56 -4.76 -3.41
CA LYS A 352 -1.60 -3.91 -2.83
C LYS A 352 -1.15 -2.47 -2.60
N TYR A 353 0.15 -2.25 -2.33
CA TYR A 353 0.71 -0.93 -2.06
C TYR A 353 0.73 -0.02 -3.29
N ALA A 354 0.82 -0.58 -4.50
CA ALA A 354 0.73 0.19 -5.74
C ALA A 354 -0.68 0.15 -6.33
N TYR A 355 -1.37 -0.99 -6.20
CA TYR A 355 -2.70 -1.18 -6.79
C TYR A 355 -3.76 -0.41 -6.04
N GLY A 356 -3.68 -0.35 -4.72
CA GLY A 356 -4.61 0.39 -3.90
C GLY A 356 -4.67 1.87 -4.29
N ASP A 357 -3.54 2.52 -4.58
CA ASP A 357 -3.48 3.93 -5.02
C ASP A 357 -4.35 4.19 -6.26
N TRP A 358 -4.12 3.48 -7.36
CA TRP A 358 -4.87 3.72 -8.60
C TRP A 358 -6.30 3.14 -8.57
N LEU A 359 -6.56 2.11 -7.75
CA LEU A 359 -7.93 1.64 -7.48
C LEU A 359 -8.74 2.68 -6.70
N SER A 360 -8.12 3.30 -5.69
CA SER A 360 -8.71 4.36 -4.87
C SER A 360 -9.13 5.55 -5.73
N VAL A 361 -8.20 6.08 -6.54
CA VAL A 361 -8.49 7.19 -7.45
C VAL A 361 -9.56 6.80 -8.48
N GLY A 362 -9.42 5.65 -9.15
CA GLY A 362 -10.37 5.21 -10.17
C GLY A 362 -11.82 5.08 -9.65
N GLN A 363 -11.98 4.59 -8.41
CA GLN A 363 -13.30 4.37 -7.79
C GLN A 363 -14.00 5.65 -7.34
N VAL A 364 -13.27 6.74 -7.08
CA VAL A 364 -13.83 8.04 -6.65
C VAL A 364 -13.96 9.06 -7.80
N SER A 365 -13.48 8.73 -9.00
CA SER A 365 -13.35 9.67 -10.13
C SER A 365 -14.53 9.69 -11.10
N LYS A 366 -15.70 9.14 -10.73
CA LYS A 366 -16.96 9.30 -11.48
C LYS A 366 -16.90 8.83 -12.93
N ASN A 367 -16.03 7.86 -13.22
CA ASN A 367 -15.78 7.37 -14.58
C ASN A 367 -15.29 8.46 -15.56
N GLY A 368 -14.69 9.52 -15.03
CA GLY A 368 -14.17 10.67 -15.77
C GLY A 368 -12.73 11.01 -15.35
N ARG A 369 -12.39 12.31 -15.40
CA ARG A 369 -11.07 12.81 -14.97
C ARG A 369 -10.77 12.37 -13.53
N PHE A 370 -9.52 12.01 -13.26
CA PHE A 370 -9.10 11.69 -11.91
C PHE A 370 -9.25 12.89 -10.96
N VAL A 371 -9.64 12.60 -9.71
CA VAL A 371 -9.84 13.59 -8.65
C VAL A 371 -9.20 13.17 -7.33
N ASP A 372 -8.84 14.18 -6.52
CA ASP A 372 -8.22 13.99 -5.20
C ASP A 372 -9.16 13.31 -4.20
N ASN A 373 -8.59 12.65 -3.18
CA ASN A 373 -9.35 11.91 -2.16
C ASN A 373 -8.82 12.13 -0.72
N PRO A 374 -9.60 12.74 0.21
CA PRO A 374 -10.86 13.41 -0.07
C PRO A 374 -10.61 14.65 -0.95
N GLY A 375 -11.51 14.87 -1.90
CA GLY A 375 -11.54 16.09 -2.72
C GLY A 375 -12.31 17.21 -2.01
N ASP A 376 -12.93 18.09 -2.78
CA ASP A 376 -13.71 19.25 -2.34
C ASP A 376 -14.85 18.83 -1.38
N PRO A 377 -15.03 19.53 -0.23
CA PRO A 377 -14.37 20.78 0.19
C PRO A 377 -13.03 20.67 0.92
N GLU A 378 -12.49 19.47 1.14
CA GLU A 378 -11.36 19.27 2.04
C GLU A 378 -10.07 19.92 1.55
N ASN A 379 -9.54 19.55 0.37
CA ASN A 379 -8.39 20.20 -0.27
C ASN A 379 -8.40 19.98 -1.82
N TRP A 380 -7.84 20.94 -2.57
CA TRP A 380 -7.47 20.93 -4.01
C TRP A 380 -8.20 20.01 -5.03
N SER A 381 -9.49 20.21 -5.34
CA SER A 381 -10.13 19.42 -6.43
C SER A 381 -9.75 19.77 -7.89
N ASN A 382 -8.62 20.46 -8.07
CA ASN A 382 -8.20 20.96 -9.38
C ASN A 382 -6.83 20.43 -9.82
N SER A 383 -6.31 19.37 -9.20
CA SER A 383 -5.10 18.67 -9.64
C SER A 383 -5.42 17.79 -10.85
N TYR A 384 -4.82 18.05 -12.02
CA TYR A 384 -5.07 17.26 -13.25
C TYR A 384 -3.83 16.94 -14.09
N THR A 385 -2.69 17.59 -13.82
CA THR A 385 -1.42 17.17 -14.44
C THR A 385 -0.91 15.91 -13.75
N GLN A 386 -1.35 14.76 -14.22
CA GLN A 386 -1.02 13.47 -13.62
C GLN A 386 -0.82 12.39 -14.67
N TYR A 387 -0.04 11.37 -14.32
CA TYR A 387 0.28 10.20 -15.16
C TYR A 387 -0.04 8.88 -14.45
N ILE A 388 -1.14 8.83 -13.68
CA ILE A 388 -1.60 7.65 -12.93
C ILE A 388 -1.82 6.47 -13.86
N ALA A 389 -2.43 6.67 -15.03
CA ALA A 389 -2.65 5.60 -15.99
C ALA A 389 -1.33 4.92 -16.41
N GLU A 390 -0.28 5.70 -16.66
CA GLU A 390 1.05 5.20 -17.00
C GLU A 390 1.71 4.47 -15.81
N ALA A 391 1.69 5.07 -14.63
CA ALA A 391 2.29 4.50 -13.42
C ALA A 391 1.57 3.19 -12.99
N ALA A 392 0.24 3.19 -13.05
CA ALA A 392 -0.59 2.01 -12.82
C ALA A 392 -0.23 0.89 -13.79
N TRP A 393 -0.10 1.20 -15.09
CA TRP A 393 0.27 0.19 -16.08
C TRP A 393 1.67 -0.37 -15.84
N ARG A 394 2.64 0.48 -15.49
CA ARG A 394 3.98 0.04 -15.08
C ARG A 394 3.94 -0.85 -13.84
N SER A 395 3.09 -0.57 -12.86
CA SER A 395 2.89 -1.45 -11.70
C SER A 395 2.30 -2.81 -12.10
N TYR A 396 1.40 -2.85 -13.09
CA TYR A 396 0.89 -4.10 -13.66
C TYR A 396 1.96 -4.86 -14.44
N GLN A 397 2.86 -4.18 -15.14
CA GLN A 397 3.98 -4.84 -15.81
C GLN A 397 4.96 -5.51 -14.84
N ILE A 398 5.10 -5.00 -13.60
CA ILE A 398 5.92 -5.59 -12.53
C ILE A 398 5.19 -6.75 -11.84
N HIS A 399 3.97 -6.52 -11.36
CA HIS A 399 3.26 -7.48 -10.52
C HIS A 399 2.35 -8.44 -11.29
N GLY A 400 1.86 -8.05 -12.47
CA GLY A 400 0.88 -8.78 -13.25
C GLY A 400 -0.44 -9.00 -12.53
N GLY A 401 -1.31 -9.82 -13.12
CA GLY A 401 -2.53 -10.27 -12.48
C GLY A 401 -3.52 -10.82 -13.48
N GLN A 402 -4.65 -11.32 -12.96
CA GLN A 402 -5.75 -11.79 -13.79
C GLN A 402 -6.25 -10.66 -14.72
N PRO A 403 -6.67 -10.95 -15.97
CA PRO A 403 -7.04 -9.93 -16.96
C PRO A 403 -8.09 -8.91 -16.49
N ALA A 404 -9.03 -9.29 -15.62
CA ALA A 404 -10.02 -8.38 -15.08
C ALA A 404 -9.41 -7.18 -14.30
N ILE A 405 -8.22 -7.35 -13.72
CA ILE A 405 -7.46 -6.25 -13.09
C ILE A 405 -7.03 -5.23 -14.15
N ALA A 406 -6.46 -5.68 -15.27
CA ALA A 406 -6.12 -4.83 -16.40
C ALA A 406 -7.36 -4.18 -17.03
N GLY A 407 -8.51 -4.86 -17.00
CA GLY A 407 -9.79 -4.32 -17.45
C GLY A 407 -10.28 -3.11 -16.64
N ASN A 408 -10.10 -3.13 -15.31
CA ASN A 408 -10.36 -1.95 -14.47
C ASN A 408 -9.41 -0.80 -14.80
N LEU A 409 -8.11 -1.09 -14.90
CA LEU A 409 -7.11 -0.08 -15.24
C LEU A 409 -7.41 0.58 -16.60
N ALA A 410 -7.70 -0.23 -17.63
CA ALA A 410 -8.08 0.25 -18.95
C ALA A 410 -9.29 1.19 -18.91
N ARG A 411 -10.34 0.81 -18.16
CA ARG A 411 -11.55 1.63 -18.03
C ARG A 411 -11.26 2.96 -17.34
N TYR A 412 -10.53 2.94 -16.22
CA TYR A 412 -10.18 4.13 -15.47
C TYR A 412 -9.29 5.08 -16.29
N ALA A 413 -8.28 4.54 -16.98
CA ALA A 413 -7.41 5.32 -17.86
C ALA A 413 -8.16 5.92 -19.06
N GLU A 414 -9.08 5.18 -19.69
CA GLU A 414 -9.95 5.73 -20.74
C GLU A 414 -10.83 6.86 -20.21
N GLY A 415 -11.49 6.64 -19.07
CA GLY A 415 -12.35 7.63 -18.41
C GLY A 415 -11.59 8.91 -18.09
N ASP A 416 -10.36 8.78 -17.59
CA ASP A 416 -9.51 9.91 -17.27
C ASP A 416 -9.08 10.70 -18.51
N VAL A 417 -8.45 10.04 -19.49
CA VAL A 417 -7.96 10.71 -20.71
C VAL A 417 -9.10 11.45 -21.42
N LYS A 418 -10.24 10.78 -21.61
CA LYS A 418 -11.40 11.39 -22.29
C LYS A 418 -12.07 12.45 -21.42
N GLY A 419 -12.15 12.21 -20.11
CA GLY A 419 -12.74 13.15 -19.17
C GLY A 419 -11.95 14.45 -19.05
N GLN A 420 -10.61 14.36 -19.07
CA GLN A 420 -9.74 15.53 -19.08
C GLN A 420 -9.86 16.30 -20.39
N LEU A 421 -9.83 15.64 -21.55
CA LEU A 421 -10.05 16.33 -22.83
C LEU A 421 -11.45 16.97 -22.87
N ALA A 422 -12.50 16.27 -22.45
CA ALA A 422 -13.85 16.83 -22.42
C ALA A 422 -13.97 18.07 -21.51
N TYR A 423 -13.14 18.18 -20.47
CA TYR A 423 -13.16 19.29 -19.53
C TYR A 423 -12.20 20.43 -19.90
N TYR A 424 -11.02 20.11 -20.44
CA TYR A 424 -9.91 21.05 -20.67
C TYR A 424 -9.54 21.25 -22.14
N ASP A 425 -10.16 20.59 -23.13
CA ASP A 425 -9.87 20.81 -24.57
C ASP A 425 -11.05 21.57 -25.21
N HIS A 426 -11.18 22.89 -24.98
CA HIS A 426 -12.37 23.63 -25.41
C HIS A 426 -12.38 23.94 -26.92
N ASP A 427 -11.22 23.95 -27.59
CA ASP A 427 -11.12 24.15 -29.05
C ASP A 427 -11.03 22.83 -29.84
N ASN A 428 -11.04 21.69 -29.15
CA ASN A 428 -10.97 20.34 -29.69
C ASN A 428 -9.67 20.00 -30.44
N ASN A 429 -8.56 20.70 -30.18
CA ASN A 429 -7.28 20.45 -30.82
C ASN A 429 -6.50 19.24 -30.25
N LYS A 430 -7.03 18.59 -29.19
CA LYS A 430 -6.46 17.43 -28.48
C LYS A 430 -5.35 17.77 -27.47
N LEU A 431 -5.24 19.02 -27.07
CA LEU A 431 -4.39 19.48 -25.97
C LEU A 431 -5.26 19.97 -24.82
N ILE A 432 -4.80 19.76 -23.58
CA ILE A 432 -5.43 20.36 -22.42
C ILE A 432 -5.03 21.84 -22.32
N GLU A 433 -5.96 22.66 -21.87
CA GLU A 433 -5.77 24.11 -21.76
C GLU A 433 -6.33 24.66 -20.44
N TYR A 434 -5.59 25.60 -19.85
CA TYR A 434 -5.96 26.29 -18.61
C TYR A 434 -5.17 27.59 -18.45
N ASP A 435 -5.60 28.46 -17.53
CA ASP A 435 -5.08 29.82 -17.33
C ASP A 435 -4.45 30.08 -15.95
N TRP A 436 -4.42 29.07 -15.08
CA TRP A 436 -3.95 29.21 -13.70
C TRP A 436 -2.81 28.22 -13.37
N GLY A 437 -1.63 28.78 -13.05
CA GLY A 437 -0.43 28.00 -12.78
C GLY A 437 -0.42 27.17 -11.50
N ALA A 438 -1.24 27.49 -10.48
CA ALA A 438 -1.27 26.67 -9.26
C ALA A 438 -2.08 25.37 -9.42
N LEU A 439 -2.73 25.18 -10.57
CA LEU A 439 -3.40 23.92 -10.93
C LEU A 439 -2.43 22.75 -11.14
N THR A 440 -1.16 23.05 -11.35
CA THR A 440 -0.07 22.06 -11.38
C THR A 440 0.61 21.88 -10.01
N GLY A 441 0.09 22.51 -8.95
CA GLY A 441 0.70 22.64 -7.64
C GLY A 441 1.52 23.92 -7.51
N ASN A 442 1.58 24.53 -6.32
CA ASN A 442 2.35 25.76 -6.08
C ASN A 442 3.85 25.56 -6.34
N ASP A 443 4.38 24.37 -6.04
CA ASP A 443 5.78 24.00 -6.29
C ASP A 443 6.07 23.68 -7.77
N ALA A 444 5.06 23.77 -8.64
CA ALA A 444 5.28 23.70 -10.08
C ALA A 444 5.91 24.97 -10.65
N ASP A 445 5.93 26.10 -9.91
CA ASP A 445 6.67 27.32 -10.30
C ASP A 445 6.55 27.67 -11.79
N ALA A 446 5.33 27.58 -12.35
CA ALA A 446 5.08 27.61 -13.79
C ALA A 446 5.18 29.04 -14.34
N VAL A 447 6.42 29.49 -14.58
CA VAL A 447 6.76 30.87 -14.97
C VAL A 447 6.07 31.30 -16.27
N SER A 448 5.75 30.38 -17.18
CA SER A 448 4.99 30.67 -18.39
C SER A 448 3.70 31.48 -18.15
N PHE A 449 2.96 31.22 -17.06
CA PHE A 449 1.73 31.95 -16.71
C PHE A 449 1.95 33.43 -16.34
N HIS A 450 3.17 33.83 -16.03
CA HIS A 450 3.49 35.21 -15.69
C HIS A 450 3.77 36.07 -16.92
N TRP A 451 3.92 35.48 -18.12
CA TRP A 451 4.25 36.25 -19.33
C TRP A 451 3.08 37.11 -19.79
N LYS A 452 1.90 36.49 -19.93
CA LYS A 452 0.63 37.13 -20.27
C LYS A 452 -0.52 36.33 -19.65
N SER A 453 -1.55 37.04 -19.20
CA SER A 453 -2.80 36.42 -18.75
C SER A 453 -3.52 35.75 -19.91
N GLY A 454 -4.11 34.59 -19.65
CA GLY A 454 -4.94 33.87 -20.60
C GLY A 454 -4.74 32.36 -20.52
N THR A 455 -5.71 31.66 -21.09
CA THR A 455 -5.66 30.21 -21.27
C THR A 455 -4.57 29.84 -22.27
N MET A 456 -3.85 28.75 -22.01
CA MET A 456 -2.78 28.25 -22.88
C MET A 456 -3.01 26.78 -23.22
N ASP A 457 -2.72 26.35 -24.46
CA ASP A 457 -2.47 24.94 -24.76
C ASP A 457 -1.17 24.50 -24.07
N ARG A 458 -1.21 23.36 -23.40
CA ARG A 458 -0.17 22.95 -22.44
C ARG A 458 0.60 21.72 -22.91
N ALA A 459 1.91 21.72 -22.65
CA ALA A 459 2.80 20.60 -22.98
C ALA A 459 2.56 19.39 -22.05
N GLU A 460 1.93 19.64 -20.90
CA GLU A 460 1.40 18.65 -19.98
C GLU A 460 0.38 17.69 -20.63
N SER A 461 -0.15 18.03 -21.82
CA SER A 461 -0.88 17.12 -22.71
C SER A 461 -0.15 15.79 -22.98
N ALA A 462 1.17 15.76 -22.75
CA ALA A 462 2.00 14.56 -22.70
C ALA A 462 1.42 13.43 -21.83
N TYR A 463 0.76 13.76 -20.72
CA TYR A 463 0.22 12.73 -19.84
C TYR A 463 -1.08 12.12 -20.36
N GLN A 464 -1.90 12.86 -21.13
CA GLN A 464 -3.04 12.29 -21.85
C GLN A 464 -2.54 11.37 -22.99
N TYR A 465 -1.42 11.70 -23.63
CA TYR A 465 -0.75 10.79 -24.57
C TYR A 465 -0.31 9.48 -23.90
N SER A 466 0.42 9.54 -22.79
CA SER A 466 0.89 8.32 -22.12
C SER A 466 -0.23 7.53 -21.46
N GLY A 467 -1.26 8.22 -20.94
CA GLY A 467 -2.48 7.60 -20.44
C GLY A 467 -3.27 6.87 -21.52
N ALA A 468 -3.38 7.45 -22.73
CA ALA A 468 -4.02 6.79 -23.86
C ALA A 468 -3.25 5.54 -24.31
N LEU A 469 -1.92 5.57 -24.29
CA LEU A 469 -1.08 4.39 -24.56
C LEU A 469 -1.24 3.32 -23.48
N ALA A 470 -1.28 3.71 -22.21
CA ALA A 470 -1.49 2.78 -21.10
C ALA A 470 -2.87 2.10 -21.20
N ALA A 471 -3.93 2.87 -21.47
CA ALA A 471 -5.27 2.34 -21.72
C ALA A 471 -5.27 1.36 -22.90
N ALA A 472 -4.61 1.69 -24.01
CA ALA A 472 -4.51 0.81 -25.16
C ALA A 472 -3.85 -0.53 -24.82
N GLN A 473 -2.71 -0.50 -24.13
CA GLN A 473 -1.97 -1.70 -23.75
C GLN A 473 -2.75 -2.56 -22.75
N ALA A 474 -3.46 -1.93 -21.81
CA ALA A 474 -4.34 -2.62 -20.88
C ALA A 474 -5.55 -3.26 -21.59
N TYR A 475 -6.13 -2.59 -22.60
CA TYR A 475 -7.17 -3.18 -23.44
C TYR A 475 -6.66 -4.36 -24.29
N GLU A 476 -5.42 -4.29 -24.78
CA GLU A 476 -4.76 -5.42 -25.46
C GLU A 476 -4.62 -6.63 -24.53
N ALA A 477 -4.23 -6.40 -23.28
CA ALA A 477 -4.05 -7.45 -22.28
C ALA A 477 -5.36 -8.20 -21.93
N VAL A 478 -6.52 -7.58 -22.16
CA VAL A 478 -7.84 -8.22 -22.00
C VAL A 478 -8.47 -8.65 -23.33
N GLY A 479 -7.72 -8.57 -24.44
CA GLY A 479 -8.18 -8.98 -25.77
C GLY A 479 -9.15 -8.02 -26.47
N ASN A 480 -9.35 -6.80 -25.94
CA ASN A 480 -10.22 -5.80 -26.55
C ASN A 480 -9.45 -4.95 -27.58
N THR A 481 -9.17 -5.56 -28.73
CA THR A 481 -8.39 -4.94 -29.81
C THR A 481 -9.05 -3.69 -30.40
N ALA A 482 -10.39 -3.61 -30.40
CA ALA A 482 -11.11 -2.46 -30.91
C ALA A 482 -10.87 -1.22 -30.03
N LYS A 483 -11.00 -1.37 -28.71
CA LYS A 483 -10.69 -0.30 -27.76
C LYS A 483 -9.21 0.04 -27.73
N ALA A 484 -8.34 -0.95 -27.86
CA ALA A 484 -6.91 -0.69 -27.98
C ALA A 484 -6.59 0.20 -29.19
N ALA A 485 -7.15 -0.10 -30.37
CA ALA A 485 -6.96 0.69 -31.58
C ALA A 485 -7.54 2.11 -31.44
N GLU A 486 -8.70 2.25 -30.80
CA GLU A 486 -9.31 3.56 -30.48
C GLU A 486 -8.35 4.41 -29.63
N MET A 487 -7.84 3.85 -28.53
CA MET A 487 -6.97 4.59 -27.62
C MET A 487 -5.59 4.88 -28.24
N ARG A 488 -5.04 4.00 -29.08
CA ARG A 488 -3.82 4.30 -29.87
C ARG A 488 -4.05 5.44 -30.86
N THR A 489 -5.21 5.45 -31.52
CA THR A 489 -5.56 6.54 -32.45
C THR A 489 -5.61 7.87 -31.70
N LEU A 490 -6.24 7.90 -30.53
CA LEU A 490 -6.28 9.08 -29.68
C LEU A 490 -4.87 9.52 -29.24
N ALA A 491 -4.01 8.57 -28.81
CA ALA A 491 -2.62 8.87 -28.48
C ALA A 491 -1.90 9.53 -29.67
N THR A 492 -2.01 8.97 -30.88
CA THR A 492 -1.42 9.57 -32.09
C THR A 492 -1.97 10.97 -32.39
N GLN A 493 -3.26 11.22 -32.17
CA GLN A 493 -3.84 12.56 -32.35
C GLN A 493 -3.24 13.57 -31.36
N ILE A 494 -3.12 13.21 -30.09
CA ILE A 494 -2.50 14.06 -29.06
C ILE A 494 -1.02 14.29 -29.39
N GLN A 495 -0.28 13.25 -29.78
CA GLN A 495 1.12 13.36 -30.19
C GLN A 495 1.30 14.36 -31.35
N ASN A 496 0.45 14.23 -32.38
CA ASN A 496 0.47 15.13 -33.52
C ASN A 496 0.13 16.57 -33.11
N ALA A 497 -0.83 16.76 -32.20
CA ALA A 497 -1.17 18.08 -31.68
C ALA A 497 0.01 18.72 -30.93
N ILE A 498 0.69 17.96 -30.05
CA ILE A 498 1.89 18.43 -29.35
C ILE A 498 2.94 18.93 -30.35
N VAL A 499 3.22 18.16 -31.39
CA VAL A 499 4.23 18.53 -32.39
C VAL A 499 3.78 19.70 -33.27
N ASN A 500 2.54 19.71 -33.73
CA ASN A 500 2.07 20.71 -34.70
C ASN A 500 1.70 22.05 -34.06
N VAL A 501 1.24 22.04 -32.81
CA VAL A 501 0.78 23.24 -32.11
C VAL A 501 1.88 23.86 -31.27
N LEU A 502 2.61 23.05 -30.50
CA LEU A 502 3.54 23.55 -29.47
C LEU A 502 4.99 23.70 -29.94
N TRP A 503 5.38 23.09 -31.07
CA TRP A 503 6.73 23.29 -31.60
C TRP A 503 6.87 24.68 -32.24
N ASN A 504 7.76 25.50 -31.68
CA ASN A 504 8.17 26.76 -32.28
C ASN A 504 9.40 26.54 -33.17
N PRO A 505 9.27 26.54 -34.51
CA PRO A 505 10.40 26.26 -35.40
C PRO A 505 11.45 27.38 -35.39
N ASN A 506 11.08 28.62 -35.05
CA ASN A 506 12.00 29.75 -35.04
C ASN A 506 12.95 29.70 -33.83
N ARG A 507 12.45 29.20 -32.69
CA ARG A 507 13.22 29.05 -31.45
C ARG A 507 13.72 27.63 -31.23
N GLN A 508 13.26 26.66 -32.01
CA GLN A 508 13.56 25.24 -31.86
C GLN A 508 13.29 24.74 -30.43
N LEU A 509 12.10 25.06 -29.91
CA LEU A 509 11.64 24.72 -28.57
C LEU A 509 10.17 24.29 -28.63
N PHE A 510 9.77 23.42 -27.71
CA PHE A 510 8.36 23.20 -27.41
C PHE A 510 7.91 24.24 -26.39
N GLU A 511 6.91 25.03 -26.75
CA GLU A 511 6.45 26.18 -25.98
C GLU A 511 4.93 26.06 -25.81
N HIS A 512 4.42 26.46 -24.64
CA HIS A 512 2.97 26.59 -24.45
C HIS A 512 2.41 27.61 -25.46
N ARG A 513 1.11 27.56 -25.75
CA ARG A 513 0.53 28.44 -26.77
C ARG A 513 -0.71 29.17 -26.26
N LEU A 514 -0.71 30.50 -26.32
CA LEU A 514 -1.86 31.29 -25.88
C LEU A 514 -3.05 31.05 -26.80
N LYS A 515 -4.23 30.73 -26.22
CA LYS A 515 -5.46 30.50 -26.99
C LYS A 515 -5.97 31.76 -27.69
N SER A 516 -5.77 32.92 -27.07
CA SER A 516 -6.34 34.18 -27.56
C SER A 516 -5.61 34.75 -28.78
N THR A 517 -4.33 34.41 -28.96
CA THR A 517 -3.47 35.02 -29.98
C THR A 517 -2.66 34.02 -30.81
N ASP A 518 -2.73 32.73 -30.48
CA ASP A 518 -1.89 31.66 -31.03
C ASP A 518 -0.38 31.87 -30.85
N GLU A 519 0.04 32.82 -30.00
CA GLU A 519 1.44 33.09 -29.73
C GLU A 519 2.07 31.97 -28.89
N TRP A 520 3.27 31.52 -29.30
CA TRP A 520 4.11 30.70 -28.43
C TRP A 520 4.59 31.51 -27.23
N VAL A 521 4.41 30.94 -26.04
CA VAL A 521 4.83 31.54 -24.77
C VAL A 521 6.34 31.38 -24.62
N PRO A 522 7.11 32.47 -24.59
CA PRO A 522 8.57 32.42 -24.61
C PRO A 522 9.19 32.08 -23.25
N TRP A 523 8.40 32.13 -22.16
CA TRP A 523 8.82 31.77 -20.79
C TRP A 523 8.54 30.31 -20.52
N LYS A 524 9.52 29.61 -19.94
CA LYS A 524 9.66 28.16 -20.01
C LYS A 524 9.85 27.55 -18.63
N GLU A 525 9.51 26.28 -18.54
CA GLU A 525 9.76 25.44 -17.38
C GLU A 525 10.02 24.00 -17.82
N ILE A 526 10.45 23.12 -16.90
CA ILE A 526 10.64 21.70 -17.23
C ILE A 526 9.34 21.02 -17.72
N ASN A 527 8.17 21.61 -17.45
CA ASN A 527 6.87 21.17 -17.97
C ASN A 527 6.81 21.15 -19.50
N ASN A 528 7.51 22.07 -20.16
CA ASN A 528 7.67 22.08 -21.63
C ASN A 528 8.31 20.78 -22.17
N TYR A 529 9.01 20.04 -21.32
CA TYR A 529 9.76 18.84 -21.68
C TYR A 529 9.06 17.53 -21.28
N TYR A 530 7.86 17.58 -20.68
CA TYR A 530 7.08 16.36 -20.38
C TYR A 530 6.85 15.49 -21.62
N PRO A 531 6.63 16.05 -22.84
CA PRO A 531 6.58 15.25 -24.06
C PRO A 531 7.81 14.38 -24.32
N PHE A 532 9.02 14.83 -23.94
CA PHE A 532 10.23 14.00 -24.03
C PHE A 532 10.25 12.91 -22.95
N ALA A 533 9.81 13.24 -21.72
CA ALA A 533 9.78 12.31 -20.60
C ALA A 533 8.89 11.07 -20.89
N VAL A 534 7.78 11.27 -21.62
CA VAL A 534 6.86 10.19 -22.01
C VAL A 534 7.13 9.60 -23.40
N GLY A 535 8.15 10.08 -24.11
CA GLY A 535 8.50 9.61 -25.45
C GLY A 535 7.51 10.00 -26.56
N ALA A 536 6.78 11.11 -26.39
CA ALA A 536 5.86 11.64 -27.41
C ALA A 536 6.62 12.31 -28.57
N ILE A 537 7.81 12.85 -28.33
CA ILE A 537 8.55 13.60 -29.35
C ILE A 537 9.27 12.65 -30.33
N PRO A 538 9.14 12.83 -31.66
CA PRO A 538 9.94 12.08 -32.62
C PRO A 538 11.45 12.31 -32.42
N ASN A 539 12.27 11.25 -32.46
CA ASN A 539 13.72 11.38 -32.31
C ASN A 539 14.38 11.92 -33.58
N THR A 540 14.36 13.24 -33.77
CA THR A 540 15.01 13.94 -34.89
C THR A 540 16.08 14.92 -34.38
N ALA A 541 17.07 15.24 -35.21
CA ALA A 541 18.07 16.26 -34.88
C ALA A 541 17.44 17.62 -34.58
N THR A 542 16.36 17.97 -35.28
CA THR A 542 15.59 19.21 -35.12
C THR A 542 14.98 19.32 -33.73
N TYR A 543 14.21 18.31 -33.30
CA TYR A 543 13.52 18.38 -32.01
C TYR A 543 14.48 18.28 -30.83
N LYS A 544 15.58 17.54 -30.98
CA LYS A 544 16.62 17.46 -29.93
C LYS A 544 17.23 18.82 -29.59
N GLN A 545 17.21 19.81 -30.49
CA GLN A 545 17.67 21.16 -30.18
C GLN A 545 16.96 21.78 -28.97
N ALA A 546 15.74 21.36 -28.64
CA ALA A 546 15.06 21.82 -27.43
C ALA A 546 15.87 21.55 -26.16
N LEU A 547 16.61 20.44 -26.10
CA LEU A 547 17.37 20.01 -24.92
C LEU A 547 18.61 20.86 -24.63
N ARG A 548 19.02 21.74 -25.55
CA ARG A 548 20.24 22.56 -25.42
C ARG A 548 20.25 23.47 -24.21
N LEU A 549 19.08 23.82 -23.67
CA LEU A 549 18.97 24.71 -22.51
C LEU A 549 19.47 24.06 -21.22
N PHE A 550 19.52 22.73 -21.15
CA PHE A 550 20.14 22.01 -20.04
C PHE A 550 21.68 22.07 -20.06
N ASP A 551 22.30 22.65 -21.08
CA ASP A 551 23.75 22.93 -21.04
C ASP A 551 24.06 24.21 -20.24
N ASP A 552 23.07 25.07 -20.01
CA ASP A 552 23.24 26.37 -19.36
C ASP A 552 22.68 26.37 -17.93
N PRO A 553 23.53 26.44 -16.88
CA PRO A 553 23.07 26.48 -15.48
C PRO A 553 22.28 27.75 -15.13
N ALA A 554 22.34 28.81 -15.97
CA ALA A 554 21.49 29.99 -15.81
C ALA A 554 20.06 29.75 -16.29
N GLN A 555 19.80 28.69 -17.08
CA GLN A 555 18.46 28.26 -17.47
C GLN A 555 17.97 27.17 -16.51
N TYR A 556 18.65 26.02 -16.51
CA TYR A 556 18.28 24.84 -15.70
C TYR A 556 19.49 24.37 -14.89
N PRO A 557 19.60 24.76 -13.61
CA PRO A 557 20.64 24.24 -12.72
C PRO A 557 20.30 22.83 -12.21
N ILE A 558 21.33 22.00 -11.96
CA ILE A 558 21.16 20.71 -11.28
C ILE A 558 20.68 20.88 -9.83
N PHE A 559 21.20 21.89 -9.13
CA PHE A 559 20.81 22.20 -7.77
C PHE A 559 20.90 23.71 -7.49
N PRO A 560 19.86 24.32 -6.91
CA PRO A 560 18.57 23.70 -6.60
C PRO A 560 17.79 23.29 -7.86
N PHE A 561 17.13 22.13 -7.83
CA PHE A 561 16.48 21.51 -8.99
C PHE A 561 15.11 22.15 -9.28
N TYR A 562 15.11 23.37 -9.79
CA TYR A 562 13.88 24.13 -10.06
C TYR A 562 13.03 23.59 -11.22
N THR A 563 11.74 23.90 -11.22
CA THR A 563 10.87 23.72 -12.40
C THR A 563 11.03 24.86 -13.40
N ALA A 564 10.93 26.11 -12.94
CA ALA A 564 11.06 27.28 -13.80
C ALA A 564 12.45 27.36 -14.43
N ASP A 565 12.49 27.83 -15.68
CA ASP A 565 13.70 28.36 -16.28
C ASP A 565 14.17 29.59 -15.50
N GLN A 566 15.38 29.56 -14.97
CA GLN A 566 15.88 30.62 -14.08
C GLN A 566 16.18 31.92 -14.82
N ALA A 567 16.48 31.87 -16.12
CA ALA A 567 16.67 33.07 -16.93
C ALA A 567 15.33 33.77 -17.19
N ASP A 568 14.29 33.01 -17.53
CA ASP A 568 12.95 33.55 -17.73
C ASP A 568 12.35 34.06 -16.42
N LYS A 569 12.56 33.33 -15.32
CA LYS A 569 12.12 33.75 -13.98
C LYS A 569 12.77 35.06 -13.55
N ALA A 570 14.08 35.21 -13.76
CA ALA A 570 14.78 36.46 -13.54
C ALA A 570 14.23 37.60 -14.41
N ALA A 571 13.89 37.33 -15.68
CA ALA A 571 13.25 38.30 -16.56
C ALA A 571 11.83 38.66 -16.12
N SER A 572 11.09 37.72 -15.54
CA SER A 572 9.72 37.93 -15.04
C SER A 572 9.66 38.75 -13.76
N GLY A 573 10.64 38.60 -12.87
CA GLY A 573 10.58 39.14 -11.50
C GLY A 573 9.49 38.52 -10.62
N THR A 574 8.99 37.34 -10.99
CA THR A 574 7.87 36.63 -10.33
C THR A 574 8.21 35.15 -10.08
N GLY A 575 7.30 34.40 -9.45
CA GLY A 575 7.50 33.00 -9.06
C GLY A 575 8.04 32.83 -7.63
N SER A 576 8.00 31.60 -7.12
CA SER A 576 8.52 31.25 -5.79
C SER A 576 10.03 30.99 -5.85
N ASN A 577 10.77 30.92 -4.75
CA ASN A 577 12.16 30.39 -4.75
C ASN A 577 12.21 28.90 -4.32
N ASN A 578 11.09 28.20 -4.46
CA ASN A 578 10.93 26.86 -3.91
C ASN A 578 11.52 25.79 -4.84
N PHE A 579 12.05 24.74 -4.23
CA PHE A 579 12.40 23.49 -4.90
C PHE A 579 12.09 22.31 -3.98
N SER A 580 11.76 21.16 -4.56
CA SER A 580 11.21 20.01 -3.86
C SER A 580 11.48 18.71 -4.63
N THR A 581 11.27 17.59 -3.96
CA THR A 581 11.38 16.26 -4.56
C THR A 581 10.46 16.10 -5.77
N ILE A 582 9.32 16.79 -5.84
CA ILE A 582 8.41 16.77 -7.01
C ILE A 582 9.13 17.27 -8.28
N ASN A 583 9.97 18.30 -8.15
CA ASN A 583 10.71 18.88 -9.26
C ASN A 583 11.80 17.90 -9.72
N SER A 584 12.59 17.36 -8.78
CA SER A 584 13.64 16.38 -9.12
C SER A 584 13.04 15.08 -9.71
N THR A 585 11.88 14.62 -9.24
CA THR A 585 11.18 13.44 -9.77
C THR A 585 10.91 13.58 -11.26
N VAL A 586 10.37 14.73 -11.66
CA VAL A 586 10.06 15.04 -13.05
C VAL A 586 11.33 15.20 -13.88
N GLN A 587 12.37 15.85 -13.34
CA GLN A 587 13.67 15.94 -14.01
C GLN A 587 14.30 14.55 -14.20
N PHE A 588 14.21 13.64 -13.22
CA PHE A 588 14.65 12.26 -13.38
C PHE A 588 13.91 11.57 -14.51
N ARG A 589 12.57 11.67 -14.58
CA ARG A 589 11.77 11.10 -15.69
C ARG A 589 12.23 11.64 -17.05
N LEU A 590 12.47 12.94 -17.15
CA LEU A 590 13.00 13.57 -18.37
C LEU A 590 14.37 13.02 -18.74
N ILE A 591 15.37 13.11 -17.84
CA ILE A 591 16.75 12.72 -18.12
C ILE A 591 16.83 11.21 -18.40
N SER A 592 16.07 10.40 -17.65
CA SER A 592 15.91 8.96 -17.84
C SER A 592 15.48 8.62 -19.28
N SER A 593 14.45 9.29 -19.79
CA SER A 593 14.00 9.12 -21.18
C SER A 593 15.02 9.66 -22.19
N VAL A 594 15.57 10.86 -21.95
CA VAL A 594 16.52 11.53 -22.85
C VAL A 594 17.77 10.71 -23.09
N LEU A 595 18.38 10.17 -22.04
CA LEU A 595 19.61 9.39 -22.16
C LEU A 595 19.41 8.08 -22.93
N ARG A 596 18.18 7.55 -23.01
CA ARG A 596 17.87 6.31 -23.74
C ARG A 596 17.36 6.56 -25.15
N ASN A 597 16.47 7.55 -25.29
CA ASN A 597 15.67 7.73 -26.50
C ASN A 597 16.13 8.90 -27.37
N TYR A 598 16.88 9.85 -26.80
CA TYR A 598 17.28 11.09 -27.47
C TYR A 598 18.78 11.39 -27.29
N PRO A 599 19.69 10.55 -27.83
CA PRO A 599 21.13 10.81 -27.76
C PRO A 599 21.48 12.23 -28.26
N ASN A 600 22.13 13.01 -27.40
CA ASN A 600 22.39 14.43 -27.59
C ASN A 600 23.72 14.83 -26.91
N ALA A 601 24.12 16.09 -27.06
CA ALA A 601 25.40 16.61 -26.58
C ALA A 601 25.30 17.49 -25.32
N TRP A 602 24.12 17.62 -24.71
CA TRP A 602 23.87 18.57 -23.60
C TRP A 602 23.54 17.88 -22.27
N ILE A 603 22.96 16.69 -22.33
CA ILE A 603 22.58 15.88 -21.17
C ILE A 603 23.28 14.54 -21.26
N ASP A 604 24.08 14.21 -20.24
CA ASP A 604 24.87 12.99 -20.13
C ASP A 604 24.59 12.25 -18.79
N ALA A 605 25.30 11.15 -18.52
CA ALA A 605 25.15 10.42 -17.26
C ALA A 605 25.67 11.19 -16.04
N THR A 606 26.56 12.18 -16.24
CA THR A 606 27.06 13.06 -15.17
C THR A 606 25.94 13.93 -14.60
N TRP A 607 25.07 14.45 -15.47
CA TRP A 607 23.84 15.13 -15.11
C TRP A 607 22.98 14.29 -14.15
N TYR A 608 22.70 13.05 -14.55
CA TYR A 608 21.89 12.12 -13.75
C TYR A 608 22.54 11.84 -12.38
N LYS A 609 23.85 11.57 -12.36
CA LYS A 609 24.60 11.30 -11.12
C LYS A 609 24.55 12.49 -10.16
N LYS A 610 24.84 13.70 -10.65
CA LYS A 610 24.83 14.89 -9.78
C LYS A 610 23.44 15.18 -9.23
N LEU A 611 22.39 15.03 -10.04
CA LEU A 611 21.00 15.18 -9.57
C LEU A 611 20.66 14.14 -8.49
N LEU A 612 21.05 12.86 -8.68
CA LEU A 612 20.87 11.81 -7.68
C LEU A 612 21.53 12.15 -6.33
N TYR A 613 22.76 12.66 -6.36
CA TYR A 613 23.48 13.03 -5.14
C TYR A 613 22.86 14.25 -4.44
N TRP A 614 22.53 15.32 -5.19
CA TRP A 614 21.92 16.53 -4.62
C TRP A 614 20.49 16.27 -4.12
N ASN A 615 19.72 15.42 -4.79
CA ASN A 615 18.39 15.00 -4.34
C ASN A 615 18.44 14.26 -2.99
N ALA A 616 19.40 13.34 -2.82
CA ALA A 616 19.62 12.66 -1.54
C ALA A 616 20.13 13.62 -0.46
N TRP A 617 21.03 14.55 -0.81
CA TRP A 617 21.59 15.52 0.13
C TRP A 617 20.53 16.49 0.67
N ALA A 618 19.62 16.98 -0.17
CA ALA A 618 18.56 17.93 0.22
C ALA A 618 17.62 17.35 1.29
N GLN A 619 17.41 16.03 1.27
CA GLN A 619 16.60 15.32 2.27
C GLN A 619 17.28 15.21 3.64
N TYR A 620 18.56 15.56 3.78
CA TYR A 620 19.23 15.65 5.08
C TYR A 620 19.33 17.11 5.51
N VAL A 621 19.11 17.40 6.80
CA VAL A 621 19.32 18.75 7.34
C VAL A 621 20.79 19.14 7.13
N ASN A 622 21.04 20.00 6.14
CA ASN A 622 22.36 20.42 5.65
C ASN A 622 23.32 19.26 5.36
N GLY A 623 22.82 18.17 4.79
CA GLY A 623 23.64 17.02 4.41
C GLY A 623 24.04 16.09 5.56
N ASN A 624 23.62 16.37 6.80
CA ASN A 624 23.92 15.50 7.93
C ASN A 624 23.02 14.27 7.91
N THR A 625 23.62 13.12 7.59
CA THR A 625 22.93 11.82 7.46
C THR A 625 22.25 11.35 8.74
N GLN A 626 22.54 11.93 9.90
CA GLN A 626 21.80 11.67 11.14
C GLN A 626 20.36 12.19 11.09
N TRP A 627 20.10 13.24 10.29
CA TRP A 627 18.86 14.00 10.32
C TRP A 627 18.15 14.02 8.96
N PRO A 628 17.66 12.87 8.46
CA PRO A 628 16.80 12.87 7.28
C PRO A 628 15.44 13.52 7.61
N ASP A 629 15.04 14.47 6.78
CA ASP A 629 13.75 15.13 6.83
C ASP A 629 13.35 15.61 5.43
N ALA A 630 12.53 14.83 4.74
CA ALA A 630 11.90 15.29 3.50
C ALA A 630 10.79 16.29 3.86
N ASN A 631 11.04 17.57 3.62
CA ASN A 631 10.01 18.59 3.75
C ASN A 631 9.15 18.61 2.48
N GLU A 632 7.97 19.25 2.54
CA GLU A 632 7.19 19.48 1.32
C GLU A 632 7.97 20.25 0.26
N PHE A 633 8.72 21.28 0.69
CA PHE A 633 9.63 22.01 -0.17
C PHE A 633 10.75 22.66 0.64
N TRP A 634 11.75 23.16 -0.08
CA TRP A 634 12.90 23.89 0.40
C TRP A 634 13.03 25.20 -0.36
N ALA A 635 13.69 26.18 0.25
CA ALA A 635 14.01 27.45 -0.40
C ALA A 635 15.31 28.03 0.16
N ASP A 636 15.73 29.14 -0.43
CA ASP A 636 16.81 29.99 0.08
C ASP A 636 18.14 29.23 0.27
N TRP A 637 18.49 28.44 -0.75
CA TRP A 637 19.83 27.90 -0.90
C TRP A 637 20.85 29.03 -1.07
N ASN A 638 21.85 29.08 -0.19
CA ASN A 638 22.86 30.14 -0.19
C ASN A 638 24.22 29.71 -0.77
N GLY A 639 24.28 28.56 -1.45
CA GLY A 639 25.53 27.97 -1.96
C GLY A 639 26.18 26.96 -1.02
N SER A 640 25.73 26.84 0.23
CA SER A 640 26.28 25.87 1.20
C SER A 640 25.25 25.20 2.11
N SER A 641 24.11 25.84 2.35
CA SER A 641 23.04 25.35 3.22
C SER A 641 21.66 25.69 2.67
N ILE A 642 20.67 24.83 2.93
CA ILE A 642 19.26 25.14 2.70
C ILE A 642 18.80 25.92 3.93
N THR A 643 18.61 27.23 3.78
CA THR A 643 18.29 28.09 4.93
C THR A 643 16.81 28.09 5.28
N TYR A 644 15.94 27.67 4.34
CA TYR A 644 14.52 27.45 4.59
C TYR A 644 14.09 26.03 4.24
N ARG A 645 13.50 25.34 5.22
CA ARG A 645 12.83 24.04 5.07
C ARG A 645 11.37 24.22 5.49
N SER A 646 10.42 23.80 4.67
CA SER A 646 8.99 24.07 4.93
C SER A 646 8.45 23.29 6.14
N TRP A 647 7.30 23.74 6.65
CA TRP A 647 6.71 23.31 7.93
C TRP A 647 6.04 21.93 7.90
N ILE A 648 5.92 21.30 6.72
CA ILE A 648 5.43 19.93 6.59
C ILE A 648 6.64 19.01 6.51
N HIS A 649 6.77 18.11 7.48
CA HIS A 649 7.93 17.25 7.67
C HIS A 649 7.63 15.81 7.29
N HIS A 650 8.69 15.07 6.97
CA HIS A 650 8.61 13.66 6.60
C HIS A 650 7.55 13.38 5.51
N ASN A 651 7.49 14.26 4.51
CA ASN A 651 6.54 14.26 3.42
C ASN A 651 7.02 13.37 2.25
N ILE A 652 6.09 13.04 1.35
CA ILE A 652 6.32 12.36 0.07
C ILE A 652 5.88 13.20 -1.13
N LEU A 653 6.20 14.50 -1.18
CA LEU A 653 5.93 15.30 -2.38
C LEU A 653 6.88 14.92 -3.53
N GLY A 654 6.67 13.75 -4.16
CA GLY A 654 7.53 13.16 -5.19
C GLY A 654 8.17 11.82 -4.82
N SER A 655 8.90 11.23 -5.77
CA SER A 655 9.51 9.90 -5.69
C SER A 655 11.01 9.88 -5.95
N GLY A 656 11.69 8.76 -5.71
CA GLY A 656 13.14 8.70 -5.93
C GLY A 656 13.82 7.36 -5.82
N ASN A 657 13.24 6.33 -5.21
CA ASN A 657 13.88 5.02 -5.13
C ASN A 657 13.89 4.30 -6.48
N TRP A 658 12.87 4.53 -7.31
CA TRP A 658 12.82 4.01 -8.67
C TRP A 658 14.01 4.43 -9.54
N THR A 659 14.66 5.56 -9.24
CA THR A 659 15.87 6.02 -9.97
C THR A 659 17.01 5.01 -9.88
N VAL A 660 17.21 4.38 -8.72
CA VAL A 660 18.26 3.36 -8.58
C VAL A 660 17.82 2.05 -9.23
N ILE A 661 16.55 1.69 -9.14
CA ILE A 661 16.01 0.42 -9.65
C ILE A 661 15.91 0.41 -11.18
N GLU A 662 15.30 1.43 -11.76
CA GLU A 662 15.02 1.53 -13.19
C GLU A 662 16.14 2.16 -13.99
N ASP A 663 16.90 3.07 -13.38
CA ASP A 663 17.91 3.84 -14.10
C ASP A 663 19.31 3.34 -13.82
N VAL A 664 19.78 3.33 -12.57
CA VAL A 664 21.14 2.84 -12.28
C VAL A 664 21.25 1.33 -12.54
N ALA A 665 20.34 0.55 -11.97
CA ALA A 665 20.23 -0.89 -12.20
C ALA A 665 19.41 -1.26 -13.45
N GLY A 666 18.85 -0.26 -14.15
CA GLY A 666 18.35 -0.43 -15.50
C GLY A 666 17.03 -1.17 -15.67
N LEU A 667 16.34 -1.64 -14.64
CA LEU A 667 15.13 -2.46 -14.83
C LEU A 667 14.05 -1.73 -15.66
N ARG A 668 13.61 -2.34 -16.76
CA ARG A 668 12.51 -1.82 -17.58
C ARG A 668 11.27 -2.72 -17.47
N PRO A 669 10.11 -2.19 -17.03
CA PRO A 669 8.86 -2.92 -17.07
C PRO A 669 8.44 -3.29 -18.51
N ARG A 670 7.86 -4.48 -18.71
CA ARG A 670 7.49 -5.04 -20.03
C ARG A 670 6.10 -5.68 -20.05
N ASN A 671 5.55 -5.89 -21.24
CA ASN A 671 4.26 -6.58 -21.46
C ASN A 671 4.40 -8.09 -21.72
N ASP A 672 5.62 -8.58 -21.98
CA ASP A 672 5.94 -10.00 -22.19
C ASP A 672 6.73 -10.56 -21.00
N ALA A 673 7.09 -11.85 -21.04
CA ALA A 673 7.82 -12.52 -19.97
C ALA A 673 9.30 -12.14 -19.86
N LYS A 674 9.88 -11.44 -20.86
CA LYS A 674 11.31 -11.12 -20.90
C LYS A 674 11.67 -10.13 -19.79
N VAL A 675 12.95 -10.13 -19.40
CA VAL A 675 13.52 -9.12 -18.50
C VAL A 675 14.47 -8.24 -19.29
N GLU A 676 14.26 -6.94 -19.22
CA GLU A 676 15.10 -5.94 -19.87
C GLU A 676 15.77 -5.06 -18.84
N LEU A 677 17.08 -4.92 -18.98
CA LEU A 677 17.90 -4.00 -18.23
C LEU A 677 18.51 -2.97 -19.20
N SER A 678 18.30 -1.68 -18.96
CA SER A 678 18.89 -0.56 -19.69
C SER A 678 19.48 0.45 -18.70
N PRO A 679 20.67 0.17 -18.14
CA PRO A 679 21.27 0.99 -17.10
C PRO A 679 21.76 2.34 -17.64
N ILE A 680 21.67 3.38 -16.82
CA ILE A 680 22.38 4.65 -16.98
C ILE A 680 23.68 4.52 -16.19
N ASN A 681 24.80 4.33 -16.90
CA ASN A 681 26.10 4.14 -16.27
C ASN A 681 26.62 5.45 -15.66
N ILE A 682 26.41 5.61 -14.36
CA ILE A 682 26.90 6.74 -13.56
C ILE A 682 28.30 6.50 -12.95
N GLY A 683 29.02 5.45 -13.38
CA GLY A 683 30.36 5.14 -12.90
C GLY A 683 30.41 4.71 -11.44
N TRP A 684 29.37 4.03 -10.94
CA TRP A 684 29.45 3.30 -9.69
C TRP A 684 30.09 1.93 -9.94
N SER A 685 31.07 1.56 -9.12
CA SER A 685 31.81 0.30 -9.31
C SER A 685 30.98 -0.93 -8.91
N HIS A 686 29.93 -0.76 -8.12
CA HIS A 686 29.07 -1.85 -7.71
C HIS A 686 27.69 -1.34 -7.32
N PHE A 687 26.69 -2.22 -7.39
CA PHE A 687 25.41 -2.08 -6.72
C PHE A 687 24.68 -3.42 -6.71
N THR A 688 23.69 -3.56 -5.83
CA THR A 688 22.68 -4.60 -5.96
C THR A 688 21.28 -4.04 -5.71
N VAL A 689 20.31 -4.54 -6.49
CA VAL A 689 18.89 -4.42 -6.22
C VAL A 689 18.37 -5.84 -6.04
N ASN A 690 18.16 -6.24 -4.80
CA ASN A 690 17.95 -7.62 -4.41
C ASN A 690 16.49 -7.87 -4.01
N ASN A 691 15.96 -8.99 -4.49
CA ASN A 691 14.66 -9.53 -4.10
C ASN A 691 13.45 -8.64 -4.45
N LEU A 692 13.44 -8.06 -5.65
CA LEU A 692 12.23 -7.48 -6.23
C LEU A 692 11.20 -8.57 -6.49
N ARG A 693 9.91 -8.33 -6.21
CA ARG A 693 8.85 -9.27 -6.59
C ARG A 693 8.40 -8.98 -8.03
N TYR A 694 8.89 -9.76 -8.97
CA TYR A 694 8.65 -9.59 -10.41
C TYR A 694 7.86 -10.79 -10.94
N ARG A 695 6.54 -10.60 -11.13
CA ARG A 695 5.61 -11.58 -11.74
C ARG A 695 5.72 -12.98 -11.12
N ASN A 696 5.49 -13.05 -9.80
CA ASN A 696 5.60 -14.25 -8.97
C ASN A 696 7.00 -14.87 -8.81
N ALA A 697 8.05 -14.24 -9.34
CA ALA A 697 9.43 -14.59 -9.07
C ALA A 697 10.14 -13.51 -8.25
N ASP A 698 11.22 -13.89 -7.58
CA ASP A 698 12.12 -12.96 -6.92
C ASP A 698 13.27 -12.62 -7.88
N LEU A 699 13.41 -11.34 -8.24
CA LEU A 699 14.40 -10.83 -9.17
C LEU A 699 15.49 -10.06 -8.41
N THR A 700 16.75 -10.43 -8.62
CA THR A 700 17.91 -9.71 -8.09
C THR A 700 18.81 -9.28 -9.25
N ILE A 701 19.25 -8.02 -9.23
CA ILE A 701 20.18 -7.41 -10.18
C ILE A 701 21.46 -7.07 -9.42
N VAL A 702 22.61 -7.43 -9.97
CA VAL A 702 23.92 -7.13 -9.36
C VAL A 702 24.86 -6.59 -10.42
N TRP A 703 25.58 -5.52 -10.08
CA TRP A 703 26.76 -5.05 -10.80
C TRP A 703 27.94 -5.07 -9.84
N ASP A 704 29.04 -5.68 -10.27
CA ASP A 704 30.33 -5.63 -9.60
C ASP A 704 31.40 -5.46 -10.70
N ASP A 705 32.10 -4.33 -10.73
CA ASP A 705 32.94 -3.91 -11.85
C ASP A 705 34.23 -4.75 -11.92
N PRO A 706 34.39 -5.64 -12.92
CA PRO A 706 35.58 -6.48 -13.03
C PRO A 706 36.87 -5.68 -13.28
N SER A 707 36.76 -4.39 -13.64
CA SER A 707 37.92 -3.54 -13.90
C SER A 707 38.51 -2.88 -12.66
N ASP A 708 37.80 -2.85 -11.53
CA ASP A 708 38.31 -2.24 -10.28
C ASP A 708 39.17 -3.21 -9.45
N GLY A 709 39.07 -4.52 -9.72
CA GLY A 709 39.84 -5.58 -9.06
C GLY A 709 39.38 -5.89 -7.62
N VAL A 710 38.16 -5.48 -7.24
CA VAL A 710 37.62 -5.63 -5.89
C VAL A 710 36.29 -6.39 -5.91
N VAL A 711 36.31 -7.65 -5.47
CA VAL A 711 35.09 -8.43 -5.25
C VAL A 711 34.27 -7.85 -4.08
N ARG A 712 33.09 -7.29 -4.37
CA ARG A 712 32.20 -6.68 -3.36
C ARG A 712 31.18 -7.64 -2.79
N TYR A 713 30.74 -8.59 -3.60
CA TYR A 713 29.70 -9.55 -3.24
C TYR A 713 30.27 -10.97 -3.28
N PRO A 714 30.83 -11.49 -2.17
CA PRO A 714 31.40 -12.83 -2.14
C PRO A 714 30.42 -13.91 -2.62
N GLY A 715 30.86 -14.78 -3.52
CA GLY A 715 30.01 -15.81 -4.13
C GLY A 715 29.18 -15.33 -5.34
N VAL A 716 29.23 -14.04 -5.67
CA VAL A 716 28.66 -13.47 -6.89
C VAL A 716 29.80 -13.22 -7.90
N PRO A 717 29.68 -13.66 -9.16
CA PRO A 717 30.62 -13.30 -10.22
C PRO A 717 30.61 -11.79 -10.50
N GLU A 718 31.79 -11.24 -10.76
CA GLU A 718 31.93 -9.90 -11.31
C GLU A 718 31.22 -9.78 -12.68
N GLY A 719 30.78 -8.57 -12.99
CA GLY A 719 29.94 -8.24 -14.13
C GLY A 719 28.50 -7.90 -13.76
N TYR A 720 27.67 -7.72 -14.79
CA TYR A 720 26.29 -7.27 -14.68
C TYR A 720 25.33 -8.45 -14.80
N SER A 721 24.70 -8.83 -13.69
CA SER A 721 24.02 -10.12 -13.53
C SER A 721 22.55 -10.00 -13.13
N ILE A 722 21.73 -10.93 -13.62
CA ILE A 722 20.37 -11.19 -13.16
C ILE A 722 20.33 -12.52 -12.43
N TYR A 723 19.59 -12.56 -11.32
CA TYR A 723 19.21 -13.77 -10.60
C TYR A 723 17.68 -13.86 -10.51
N VAL A 724 17.16 -15.06 -10.68
CA VAL A 724 15.73 -15.38 -10.52
C VAL A 724 15.62 -16.44 -9.42
N ASN A 725 14.84 -16.14 -8.38
CA ASN A 725 14.67 -16.97 -7.19
C ASN A 725 16.02 -17.36 -6.56
N GLY A 726 16.95 -16.40 -6.49
CA GLY A 726 18.30 -16.58 -5.95
C GLY A 726 19.31 -17.25 -6.90
N ASN A 727 18.87 -17.83 -8.03
CA ASN A 727 19.73 -18.54 -8.97
C ASN A 727 20.16 -17.64 -10.14
N ARG A 728 21.42 -17.73 -10.55
CA ARG A 728 21.98 -16.91 -11.64
C ARG A 728 21.29 -17.25 -12.96
N ALA A 729 20.76 -16.24 -13.64
CA ALA A 729 20.05 -16.36 -14.90
C ALA A 729 20.91 -15.89 -16.09
N ALA A 730 21.56 -14.73 -15.97
CA ALA A 730 22.41 -14.15 -17.00
C ALA A 730 23.49 -13.26 -16.40
N THR A 731 24.63 -13.13 -17.09
CA THR A 731 25.67 -12.13 -16.81
C THR A 731 26.27 -11.59 -18.09
N VAL A 732 26.38 -10.27 -18.15
CA VAL A 732 27.11 -9.51 -19.17
C VAL A 732 28.36 -8.92 -18.51
N GLY A 733 29.52 -9.00 -19.16
CA GLY A 733 30.80 -8.57 -18.59
C GLY A 733 30.96 -7.05 -18.41
N SER A 734 30.01 -6.25 -18.88
CA SER A 734 30.01 -4.79 -18.76
C SER A 734 28.61 -4.26 -18.46
N LEU A 735 28.55 -3.07 -17.85
CA LEU A 735 27.29 -2.38 -17.53
C LEU A 735 26.70 -1.72 -18.79
N VAL A 736 26.00 -2.51 -19.60
CA VAL A 736 25.36 -2.12 -20.87
C VAL A 736 23.91 -2.62 -20.93
N PRO A 737 23.05 -2.06 -21.82
CA PRO A 737 21.70 -2.57 -22.00
C PRO A 737 21.68 -4.04 -22.48
N PHE A 738 20.78 -4.84 -21.92
CA PHE A 738 20.49 -6.17 -22.41
C PHE A 738 19.05 -6.62 -22.12
N THR A 739 18.55 -7.52 -22.96
CA THR A 739 17.28 -8.24 -22.73
C THR A 739 17.58 -9.73 -22.62
N TRP A 740 17.09 -10.37 -21.55
CA TRP A 740 17.17 -11.81 -21.35
C TRP A 740 15.79 -12.44 -21.55
N ASP A 741 15.75 -13.50 -22.36
CA ASP A 741 14.56 -14.29 -22.62
C ASP A 741 14.53 -15.51 -21.68
N PRO A 742 13.62 -15.58 -20.69
CA PRO A 742 13.56 -16.70 -19.77
C PRO A 742 13.25 -18.04 -20.43
N ALA A 743 12.56 -18.03 -21.59
CA ALA A 743 12.14 -19.27 -22.24
C ALA A 743 13.30 -19.99 -22.93
N THR A 744 14.22 -19.24 -23.55
CA THR A 744 15.36 -19.80 -24.29
C THR A 744 16.69 -19.63 -23.56
N GLY A 745 16.77 -18.67 -22.64
CA GLY A 745 17.99 -18.21 -22.01
C GLY A 745 18.79 -17.23 -22.87
N ASP A 746 18.30 -16.83 -24.05
CA ASP A 746 19.05 -15.94 -24.94
C ASP A 746 19.18 -14.53 -24.34
N VAL A 747 20.33 -13.91 -24.60
CA VAL A 747 20.62 -12.53 -24.18
C VAL A 747 20.90 -11.67 -25.41
N THR A 748 20.09 -10.63 -25.62
CA THR A 748 20.32 -9.61 -26.65
C THR A 748 21.04 -8.43 -26.03
N THR A 749 22.28 -8.15 -26.45
CA THR A 749 23.10 -7.04 -25.93
C THR A 749 24.22 -6.67 -26.90
N SER A 750 24.85 -5.51 -26.70
CA SER A 750 26.13 -5.14 -27.31
C SER A 750 27.35 -5.59 -26.50
N GLY A 751 27.17 -6.05 -25.25
CA GLY A 751 28.25 -6.49 -24.37
C GLY A 751 28.62 -7.97 -24.57
N THR A 752 29.70 -8.40 -23.91
CA THR A 752 30.09 -9.81 -23.89
C THR A 752 29.25 -10.58 -22.86
N VAL A 753 28.44 -11.53 -23.31
CA VAL A 753 27.67 -12.44 -22.44
C VAL A 753 28.62 -13.50 -21.90
N THR A 754 28.76 -13.59 -20.57
CA THR A 754 29.66 -14.55 -19.91
C THR A 754 28.92 -15.73 -19.29
N TYR A 755 27.62 -15.61 -19.07
CA TYR A 755 26.75 -16.67 -18.58
C TYR A 755 25.31 -16.39 -18.98
N HIS A 756 24.56 -17.42 -19.34
CA HIS A 756 23.12 -17.34 -19.52
C HIS A 756 22.48 -18.74 -19.45
N VAL A 757 21.24 -18.82 -18.97
CA VAL A 757 20.46 -20.06 -18.92
C VAL A 757 18.97 -19.74 -19.07
N ALA A 758 18.21 -20.72 -19.58
CA ALA A 758 16.75 -20.65 -19.55
C ALA A 758 16.23 -20.84 -18.11
N VAL A 759 15.20 -20.09 -17.74
CA VAL A 759 14.49 -20.24 -16.46
C VAL A 759 13.00 -20.31 -16.78
N LEU A 760 12.53 -21.55 -16.94
CA LEU A 760 11.13 -21.81 -17.27
C LEU A 760 10.20 -21.38 -16.13
N GLY A 761 9.03 -20.86 -16.48
CA GLY A 761 7.99 -20.49 -15.53
C GLY A 761 7.94 -19.02 -15.13
N LEU A 762 8.88 -18.17 -15.59
CA LEU A 762 8.72 -16.72 -15.46
C LEU A 762 7.53 -16.26 -16.32
N GLN A 763 6.57 -15.61 -15.69
CA GLN A 763 5.27 -15.31 -16.30
C GLN A 763 5.31 -13.98 -17.07
N ALA A 764 4.51 -13.86 -18.15
CA ALA A 764 4.08 -12.56 -18.63
C ALA A 764 3.09 -11.93 -17.64
N PRO A 765 2.91 -10.60 -17.60
CA PRO A 765 2.04 -9.94 -16.62
C PRO A 765 0.62 -10.52 -16.54
N ALA A 766 -0.03 -10.76 -17.69
CA ALA A 766 -1.40 -11.29 -17.74
C ALA A 766 -1.54 -12.77 -17.35
N GLN A 767 -0.42 -13.49 -17.14
CA GLN A 767 -0.40 -14.87 -16.68
C GLN A 767 -0.25 -14.98 -15.16
N VAL A 768 0.06 -13.87 -14.49
CA VAL A 768 0.17 -13.85 -13.03
C VAL A 768 -1.20 -14.04 -12.41
N THR A 769 -1.26 -14.87 -11.38
CA THR A 769 -2.48 -15.12 -10.61
C THR A 769 -2.24 -14.70 -9.17
N HIS A 770 -3.12 -13.82 -8.66
CA HIS A 770 -3.15 -13.43 -7.26
C HIS A 770 -4.25 -14.18 -6.52
N THR A 771 -3.92 -14.74 -5.35
CA THR A 771 -4.83 -15.54 -4.50
C THR A 771 -4.82 -15.13 -3.03
N GLY A 772 -3.92 -14.23 -2.61
CA GLY A 772 -3.83 -13.79 -1.23
C GLY A 772 -5.11 -13.08 -0.78
N ALA A 773 -5.56 -13.36 0.45
CA ALA A 773 -6.85 -12.88 0.96
C ALA A 773 -7.02 -11.36 0.86
N GLY A 774 -5.96 -10.57 1.15
CA GLY A 774 -5.98 -9.12 1.01
C GLY A 774 -6.18 -8.64 -0.43
N MET A 775 -5.53 -9.30 -1.41
CA MET A 775 -5.75 -9.01 -2.83
C MET A 775 -7.15 -9.41 -3.27
N VAL A 776 -7.63 -10.58 -2.84
CA VAL A 776 -9.00 -11.04 -3.15
C VAL A 776 -10.03 -10.04 -2.66
N ASP A 777 -9.94 -9.59 -1.41
CA ASP A 777 -10.85 -8.61 -0.83
C ASP A 777 -10.74 -7.24 -1.53
N MET A 778 -9.53 -6.72 -1.73
CA MET A 778 -9.28 -5.44 -2.40
C MET A 778 -9.86 -5.43 -3.82
N LEU A 779 -9.62 -6.47 -4.62
CA LEU A 779 -10.11 -6.53 -5.99
C LEU A 779 -11.62 -6.81 -6.04
N ALA A 780 -12.16 -7.58 -5.09
CA ALA A 780 -13.60 -7.80 -5.01
C ALA A 780 -14.36 -6.50 -4.70
N LYS A 781 -13.82 -5.64 -3.83
CA LYS A 781 -14.29 -4.26 -3.60
C LYS A 781 -14.25 -3.40 -4.85
N ALA A 782 -13.26 -3.61 -5.72
CA ALA A 782 -13.14 -2.97 -7.02
C ALA A 782 -13.95 -3.65 -8.15
N GLY A 783 -14.81 -4.62 -7.84
CA GLY A 783 -15.67 -5.27 -8.82
C GLY A 783 -15.10 -6.51 -9.51
N VAL A 784 -13.93 -6.98 -9.11
CA VAL A 784 -13.21 -8.09 -9.75
C VAL A 784 -13.19 -9.33 -8.85
N ASP A 785 -13.72 -10.45 -9.34
CA ASP A 785 -13.60 -11.74 -8.67
C ASP A 785 -12.28 -12.43 -9.05
N LEU A 786 -11.35 -12.56 -8.11
CA LEU A 786 -10.11 -13.32 -8.33
C LEU A 786 -10.28 -14.83 -8.11
N THR A 787 -11.39 -15.25 -7.50
CA THR A 787 -11.62 -16.66 -7.11
C THR A 787 -12.22 -17.51 -8.23
N ALA A 788 -12.87 -16.87 -9.21
CA ALA A 788 -13.48 -17.54 -10.34
C ALA A 788 -13.66 -16.59 -11.53
N ASN A 789 -13.62 -17.15 -12.74
CA ASN A 789 -13.93 -16.43 -13.96
C ASN A 789 -15.40 -16.66 -14.35
N LEU A 790 -16.30 -15.84 -13.81
CA LEU A 790 -17.75 -16.01 -13.95
C LEU A 790 -18.34 -14.97 -14.91
N THR A 791 -19.34 -15.39 -15.70
CA THR A 791 -20.12 -14.47 -16.53
C THR A 791 -21.11 -13.69 -15.68
N ASN A 792 -21.02 -12.36 -15.68
CA ASN A 792 -22.00 -11.49 -15.03
C ASN A 792 -23.32 -11.49 -15.83
N LEU A 793 -24.38 -12.05 -15.25
CA LEU A 793 -25.71 -12.14 -15.84
C LEU A 793 -26.47 -10.80 -15.81
N ALA A 794 -26.01 -9.82 -15.03
CA ALA A 794 -26.57 -8.47 -15.03
C ALA A 794 -26.21 -7.69 -16.31
N THR A 795 -25.10 -8.05 -16.96
CA THR A 795 -24.67 -7.42 -18.22
C THR A 795 -25.72 -7.62 -19.31
N GLY A 796 -26.30 -6.52 -19.81
CA GLY A 796 -27.35 -6.54 -20.84
C GLY A 796 -28.76 -6.82 -20.32
N ALA A 797 -28.96 -6.99 -19.00
CA ALA A 797 -30.29 -7.10 -18.42
C ALA A 797 -31.03 -5.74 -18.46
N THR A 798 -32.36 -5.78 -18.56
CA THR A 798 -33.19 -4.57 -18.45
C THR A 798 -33.45 -4.27 -16.98
N ALA A 799 -33.02 -3.10 -16.52
CA ALA A 799 -33.19 -2.67 -15.14
C ALA A 799 -34.50 -1.89 -14.92
N SER A 800 -35.09 -2.02 -13.73
CA SER A 800 -36.19 -1.16 -13.24
C SER A 800 -36.11 -1.02 -11.71
N ALA A 801 -36.82 -0.06 -11.12
CA ALA A 801 -36.77 0.18 -9.67
C ALA A 801 -38.09 0.72 -9.12
N SER A 802 -38.29 0.61 -7.80
CA SER A 802 -39.44 1.24 -7.10
C SER A 802 -39.45 2.75 -7.23
N TYR A 803 -38.26 3.34 -7.29
CA TYR A 803 -38.00 4.76 -7.37
C TYR A 803 -36.61 4.99 -7.97
N THR A 804 -36.41 6.11 -8.66
CA THR A 804 -35.07 6.56 -9.10
C THR A 804 -34.96 8.04 -8.84
N GLY A 805 -34.05 8.41 -7.94
CA GLY A 805 -33.82 9.79 -7.53
C GLY A 805 -33.13 10.62 -8.61
N SER A 806 -33.36 11.92 -8.56
CA SER A 806 -32.70 12.89 -9.42
C SER A 806 -31.17 12.77 -9.33
N GLY A 807 -30.48 12.79 -10.47
CA GLY A 807 -29.03 12.65 -10.53
C GLY A 807 -28.51 11.21 -10.47
N SER A 808 -29.40 10.20 -10.45
CA SER A 808 -29.06 8.78 -10.56
C SER A 808 -29.78 8.14 -11.75
N THR A 809 -29.31 7.00 -12.25
CA THR A 809 -29.93 6.30 -13.39
C THR A 809 -29.97 4.80 -13.14
N LEU A 810 -30.95 4.12 -13.72
CA LEU A 810 -31.04 2.66 -13.64
C LEU A 810 -29.80 1.97 -14.21
N ALA A 811 -29.29 2.44 -15.34
CA ALA A 811 -28.13 1.86 -16.01
C ALA A 811 -26.83 1.99 -15.19
N GLY A 812 -26.75 2.97 -14.29
CA GLY A 812 -25.56 3.22 -13.48
C GLY A 812 -25.19 2.09 -12.52
N ALA A 813 -26.10 1.14 -12.23
CA ALA A 813 -25.80 -0.01 -11.37
C ALA A 813 -25.47 -1.30 -12.16
N VAL A 814 -25.37 -1.24 -13.48
CA VAL A 814 -25.09 -2.39 -14.35
C VAL A 814 -24.07 -2.06 -15.44
N ASP A 815 -23.19 -1.10 -15.17
CA ASP A 815 -22.14 -0.69 -16.12
C ASP A 815 -20.88 -1.55 -16.02
N GLY A 816 -20.82 -2.43 -15.01
CA GLY A 816 -19.75 -3.39 -14.78
C GLY A 816 -18.71 -2.94 -13.77
N TYR A 817 -18.76 -1.71 -13.26
CA TYR A 817 -17.73 -1.12 -12.42
C TYR A 817 -18.34 -0.44 -11.19
N PRO A 818 -17.90 -0.76 -9.96
CA PRO A 818 -18.48 -0.16 -8.75
C PRO A 818 -17.94 1.25 -8.46
N VAL A 819 -17.73 2.06 -9.50
CA VAL A 819 -17.29 3.47 -9.38
C VAL A 819 -18.42 4.28 -8.73
N ASN A 820 -18.07 5.34 -7.99
CA ASN A 820 -19.05 6.17 -7.27
C ASN A 820 -20.16 6.76 -8.16
N GLU A 821 -19.85 7.10 -9.41
CA GLU A 821 -20.81 7.54 -10.42
C GLU A 821 -20.43 6.97 -11.81
N PRO A 822 -21.41 6.67 -12.69
CA PRO A 822 -22.86 6.72 -12.45
C PRO A 822 -23.34 5.64 -11.47
N PHE A 823 -24.54 5.79 -10.91
CA PHE A 823 -25.15 4.83 -9.98
C PHE A 823 -26.68 4.90 -10.05
N TRP A 824 -27.37 3.92 -9.45
CA TRP A 824 -28.80 4.01 -9.15
C TRP A 824 -29.03 4.38 -7.68
N GLY A 825 -29.99 5.26 -7.38
CA GLY A 825 -30.34 5.59 -6.00
C GLY A 825 -31.81 5.92 -5.78
N ALA A 826 -32.32 5.60 -4.60
CA ALA A 826 -33.70 5.90 -4.18
C ALA A 826 -33.84 7.29 -3.49
N GLY A 827 -32.94 8.23 -3.75
CA GLY A 827 -32.92 9.54 -3.09
C GLY A 827 -34.20 10.34 -3.32
N GLY A 828 -34.92 10.70 -2.26
CA GLY A 828 -36.23 11.36 -2.33
C GLY A 828 -37.44 10.41 -2.30
N SER A 829 -37.22 9.09 -2.32
CA SER A 829 -38.31 8.11 -2.16
C SER A 829 -39.05 8.28 -0.82
N PRO A 830 -40.39 8.22 -0.78
CA PRO A 830 -41.13 8.19 0.49
C PRO A 830 -41.09 6.80 1.17
N ASN A 831 -40.55 5.78 0.50
CA ASN A 831 -40.68 4.40 0.94
C ASN A 831 -39.70 4.04 2.08
N GLY A 832 -40.15 3.17 3.00
CA GLY A 832 -39.27 2.54 3.99
C GLY A 832 -38.37 1.45 3.39
N GLN A 833 -38.80 0.86 2.28
CA GLN A 833 -38.04 -0.10 1.49
C GLN A 833 -38.09 0.29 0.01
N ASP A 834 -36.98 0.15 -0.69
CA ASP A 834 -36.89 0.36 -2.13
C ASP A 834 -36.28 -0.87 -2.80
N TRP A 835 -36.66 -1.14 -4.05
CA TRP A 835 -36.15 -2.28 -4.79
C TRP A 835 -35.52 -1.87 -6.12
N TYR A 836 -34.50 -2.64 -6.52
CA TYR A 836 -33.87 -2.59 -7.84
C TYR A 836 -33.94 -3.96 -8.50
N GLU A 837 -34.49 -4.01 -9.70
CA GLU A 837 -34.83 -5.21 -10.44
C GLU A 837 -33.96 -5.36 -11.71
N LEU A 838 -33.56 -6.59 -11.99
CA LEU A 838 -32.99 -7.03 -13.25
C LEU A 838 -33.94 -8.01 -13.95
N ASN A 839 -34.31 -7.71 -15.19
CA ASN A 839 -35.00 -8.62 -16.11
C ASN A 839 -34.01 -9.12 -17.17
N PHE A 840 -33.70 -10.41 -17.12
CA PHE A 840 -32.72 -11.05 -18.01
C PHE A 840 -33.26 -11.32 -19.43
N GLY A 841 -34.53 -11.03 -19.71
CA GLY A 841 -35.20 -11.31 -20.98
C GLY A 841 -35.60 -12.78 -21.18
N ALA A 842 -34.85 -13.72 -20.59
CA ALA A 842 -35.15 -15.15 -20.54
C ALA A 842 -34.77 -15.72 -19.16
N ALA A 843 -35.28 -16.89 -18.81
CA ALA A 843 -34.93 -17.55 -17.56
C ALA A 843 -33.42 -17.84 -17.50
N ARG A 844 -32.77 -17.44 -16.40
CA ARG A 844 -31.36 -17.69 -16.11
C ARG A 844 -31.23 -18.39 -14.77
N THR A 845 -30.29 -19.32 -14.68
CA THR A 845 -29.88 -19.91 -13.41
C THR A 845 -28.84 -19.02 -12.76
N PHE A 846 -29.01 -18.72 -11.46
CA PHE A 846 -28.05 -17.95 -10.66
C PHE A 846 -28.10 -18.39 -9.20
N ASN A 847 -26.98 -18.21 -8.49
CA ASN A 847 -26.79 -18.64 -7.10
C ASN A 847 -25.90 -17.69 -6.28
N GLU A 848 -25.48 -16.57 -6.87
CA GLU A 848 -24.70 -15.54 -6.21
C GLU A 848 -25.09 -14.15 -6.75
N VAL A 849 -25.23 -13.18 -5.83
CA VAL A 849 -25.38 -11.76 -6.15
C VAL A 849 -24.33 -10.98 -5.38
N ARG A 850 -23.64 -10.07 -6.07
CA ARG A 850 -22.73 -9.09 -5.47
C ARG A 850 -23.35 -7.71 -5.56
N LEU A 851 -23.42 -7.01 -4.44
CA LEU A 851 -24.05 -5.70 -4.31
C LEU A 851 -23.00 -4.69 -3.87
N TYR A 852 -22.96 -3.55 -4.55
CA TYR A 852 -22.07 -2.45 -4.26
C TYR A 852 -22.90 -1.24 -3.83
N PHE A 853 -23.10 -1.07 -2.52
CA PHE A 853 -23.95 0.01 -2.00
C PHE A 853 -23.22 1.36 -2.03
N LYS A 854 -23.91 2.39 -2.53
CA LYS A 854 -23.39 3.76 -2.56
C LYS A 854 -23.26 4.31 -1.13
N ASP A 855 -22.13 4.94 -0.85
CA ASP A 855 -21.96 5.82 0.30
C ASP A 855 -21.58 7.22 -0.17
N SER A 856 -22.25 8.24 0.36
CA SER A 856 -22.07 9.63 -0.08
C SER A 856 -21.29 10.49 0.92
N ARG A 857 -20.59 9.90 1.88
CA ARG A 857 -19.76 10.65 2.83
C ARG A 857 -18.49 11.22 2.18
N PRO A 858 -18.00 12.38 2.65
CA PRO A 858 -18.68 13.33 3.55
C PRO A 858 -19.69 14.25 2.86
N ALA A 859 -19.65 14.34 1.52
CA ALA A 859 -20.40 15.31 0.71
C ALA A 859 -21.92 15.30 0.93
N SER A 860 -22.51 14.17 1.34
CA SER A 860 -23.94 14.06 1.64
C SER A 860 -24.30 12.84 2.52
N SER A 861 -25.39 12.96 3.29
CA SER A 861 -26.03 11.86 4.02
C SER A 861 -27.09 11.10 3.22
N THR A 862 -27.38 11.49 1.98
CA THR A 862 -28.49 10.96 1.19
C THR A 862 -28.42 9.45 1.01
N TYR A 863 -27.25 8.91 0.68
CA TYR A 863 -27.07 7.48 0.39
C TYR A 863 -26.21 6.81 1.45
N ARG A 864 -26.71 5.70 2.00
CA ARG A 864 -26.02 4.81 2.95
C ARG A 864 -26.32 3.36 2.61
N ALA A 865 -25.49 2.46 3.12
CA ALA A 865 -25.82 1.04 3.14
C ALA A 865 -27.18 0.81 3.82
N PRO A 866 -28.01 -0.09 3.31
CA PRO A 866 -29.31 -0.39 3.90
C PRO A 866 -29.16 -1.07 5.26
N SER A 867 -30.17 -0.98 6.12
CA SER A 867 -30.19 -1.71 7.39
C SER A 867 -30.35 -3.22 7.20
N ALA A 868 -31.00 -3.63 6.11
CA ALA A 868 -31.14 -5.01 5.66
C ALA A 868 -31.45 -5.03 4.15
N TYR A 869 -31.16 -6.14 3.47
CA TYR A 869 -31.62 -6.38 2.09
C TYR A 869 -32.08 -7.83 1.92
N ASP A 870 -32.88 -8.11 0.91
CA ASP A 870 -33.39 -9.43 0.54
C ASP A 870 -33.29 -9.63 -0.98
N ILE A 871 -32.74 -10.76 -1.42
CA ILE A 871 -32.76 -11.16 -2.83
C ILE A 871 -34.06 -11.89 -3.10
N GLN A 872 -34.78 -11.41 -4.11
CA GLN A 872 -36.07 -11.96 -4.52
C GLN A 872 -36.05 -12.32 -6.00
N TYR A 873 -36.84 -13.32 -6.38
CA TYR A 873 -37.09 -13.66 -7.78
C TYR A 873 -38.58 -13.71 -8.06
N HIS A 874 -38.94 -13.50 -9.32
CA HIS A 874 -40.32 -13.62 -9.76
C HIS A 874 -40.61 -15.07 -10.17
N ASN A 875 -41.50 -15.76 -9.45
CA ASN A 875 -41.82 -17.16 -9.70
C ASN A 875 -42.86 -17.39 -10.82
N GLY A 876 -43.26 -16.32 -11.51
CA GLY A 876 -44.30 -16.34 -12.55
C GLY A 876 -45.61 -15.68 -12.09
N SER A 877 -45.88 -15.64 -10.79
CA SER A 877 -47.07 -14.98 -10.23
C SER A 877 -46.76 -13.89 -9.20
N ALA A 878 -45.66 -14.01 -8.45
CA ALA A 878 -45.32 -13.10 -7.37
C ALA A 878 -43.80 -13.00 -7.17
N TRP A 879 -43.40 -11.95 -6.46
CA TRP A 879 -42.05 -11.85 -5.89
C TRP A 879 -41.95 -12.71 -4.64
N VAL A 880 -40.95 -13.60 -4.62
CA VAL A 880 -40.65 -14.46 -3.48
C VAL A 880 -39.19 -14.32 -3.08
N SER A 881 -38.91 -14.36 -1.78
CA SER A 881 -37.54 -14.39 -1.26
C SER A 881 -36.82 -15.65 -1.73
N VAL A 882 -35.55 -15.48 -2.11
CA VAL A 882 -34.68 -16.61 -2.38
C VAL A 882 -34.41 -17.33 -1.05
N PRO A 883 -34.70 -18.63 -0.92
CA PRO A 883 -34.46 -19.36 0.33
C PRO A 883 -32.96 -19.51 0.60
N GLY A 884 -32.58 -19.58 1.87
CA GLY A 884 -31.20 -19.93 2.25
C GLY A 884 -30.14 -18.90 1.82
N GLN A 885 -30.44 -17.60 1.89
CA GLN A 885 -29.45 -16.56 1.59
C GLN A 885 -28.37 -16.45 2.67
N ALA A 886 -27.11 -16.66 2.30
CA ALA A 886 -25.94 -16.41 3.14
C ALA A 886 -25.26 -15.11 2.72
N LYS A 887 -25.13 -14.16 3.65
CA LYS A 887 -24.65 -12.80 3.37
C LYS A 887 -23.28 -12.55 3.98
N SER A 888 -22.38 -11.93 3.21
CA SER A 888 -21.07 -11.48 3.67
C SER A 888 -20.83 -10.03 3.26
N PRO A 889 -20.63 -9.11 4.22
CA PRO A 889 -20.80 -9.30 5.66
C PRO A 889 -22.27 -9.61 6.05
N ALA A 890 -22.46 -10.11 7.28
CA ALA A 890 -23.79 -10.42 7.81
C ALA A 890 -24.68 -9.17 7.95
N THR A 891 -24.10 -8.06 8.41
CA THR A 891 -24.73 -6.73 8.42
C THR A 891 -24.31 -5.99 7.15
N PRO A 892 -25.25 -5.46 6.33
CA PRO A 892 -24.89 -4.77 5.10
C PRO A 892 -23.91 -3.62 5.36
N ARG A 893 -22.88 -3.51 4.52
CA ARG A 893 -21.90 -2.41 4.58
C ARG A 893 -21.90 -1.58 3.32
N ALA A 894 -21.29 -0.40 3.39
CA ALA A 894 -21.07 0.42 2.21
C ALA A 894 -20.11 -0.28 1.23
N ASN A 895 -20.29 -0.01 -0.06
CA ASN A 895 -19.65 -0.72 -1.17
C ASN A 895 -19.94 -2.24 -1.12
N TYR A 896 -18.92 -3.08 -1.01
CA TYR A 896 -18.99 -4.50 -1.38
C TYR A 896 -19.71 -5.42 -0.38
N ASN A 897 -20.71 -6.14 -0.89
CA ASN A 897 -21.46 -7.21 -0.19
C ASN A 897 -21.68 -8.39 -1.16
N VAL A 898 -21.65 -9.61 -0.64
CA VAL A 898 -21.95 -10.84 -1.38
C VAL A 898 -23.09 -11.57 -0.71
N VAL A 899 -23.97 -12.14 -1.51
CA VAL A 899 -24.98 -13.08 -1.05
C VAL A 899 -25.00 -14.32 -1.94
N THR A 900 -24.90 -15.49 -1.31
CA THR A 900 -24.97 -16.80 -1.97
C THR A 900 -26.19 -17.59 -1.49
N PHE A 901 -26.68 -18.51 -2.31
CA PHE A 901 -27.88 -19.30 -2.02
C PHE A 901 -27.98 -20.51 -2.97
N GLY A 902 -28.89 -21.45 -2.67
CA GLY A 902 -29.20 -22.56 -3.58
C GLY A 902 -29.69 -22.05 -4.94
N ALA A 903 -29.26 -22.68 -6.03
CA ALA A 903 -29.48 -22.16 -7.38
C ALA A 903 -30.97 -21.95 -7.71
N VAL A 904 -31.29 -20.75 -8.19
CA VAL A 904 -32.64 -20.36 -8.63
C VAL A 904 -32.63 -20.21 -10.15
N ASN A 905 -33.70 -20.66 -10.81
CA ASN A 905 -33.92 -20.40 -12.24
C ASN A 905 -35.09 -19.43 -12.40
N ALA A 906 -34.80 -18.20 -12.83
CA ALA A 906 -35.82 -17.16 -13.00
C ALA A 906 -35.45 -16.16 -14.11
N GLN A 907 -36.45 -15.53 -14.70
CA GLN A 907 -36.25 -14.46 -15.70
C GLN A 907 -36.00 -13.10 -15.04
N ARG A 908 -36.51 -12.89 -13.83
CA ARG A 908 -36.46 -11.61 -13.13
C ARG A 908 -36.01 -11.83 -11.69
N MET A 909 -35.09 -10.97 -11.23
CA MET A 909 -34.69 -10.89 -9.84
C MET A 909 -34.71 -9.44 -9.37
N ARG A 910 -34.88 -9.20 -8.07
CA ARG A 910 -34.69 -7.88 -7.48
C ARG A 910 -33.98 -7.97 -6.14
N VAL A 911 -33.26 -6.91 -5.78
CA VAL A 911 -32.84 -6.66 -4.42
C VAL A 911 -33.87 -5.73 -3.77
N LEU A 912 -34.48 -6.18 -2.67
CA LEU A 912 -35.35 -5.36 -1.84
C LEU A 912 -34.55 -4.87 -0.62
N ALA A 913 -34.30 -3.57 -0.54
CA ALA A 913 -33.47 -2.97 0.50
C ALA A 913 -34.32 -2.17 1.49
N THR A 914 -34.11 -2.42 2.79
CA THR A 914 -34.66 -1.61 3.87
C THR A 914 -33.74 -0.43 4.12
N ASN A 915 -34.23 0.78 3.85
CA ASN A 915 -33.45 2.00 3.96
C ASN A 915 -32.94 2.19 5.40
N ALA A 916 -31.72 2.69 5.56
CA ALA A 916 -31.20 3.10 6.86
C ALA A 916 -31.94 4.36 7.37
N SER A 917 -31.99 4.54 8.69
CA SER A 917 -32.65 5.70 9.29
C SER A 917 -32.06 7.01 8.76
N GLY A 918 -32.91 7.90 8.22
CA GLY A 918 -32.50 9.19 7.68
C GLY A 918 -31.76 9.17 6.34
N ALA A 919 -31.58 8.00 5.70
CA ALA A 919 -30.88 7.86 4.43
C ALA A 919 -31.64 6.94 3.46
N LYS A 920 -31.17 6.86 2.22
CA LYS A 920 -31.72 5.99 1.17
C LYS A 920 -30.67 5.03 0.64
N THR A 921 -31.16 3.95 0.04
CA THR A 921 -30.29 2.97 -0.62
C THR A 921 -29.90 3.47 -2.01
N GLY A 922 -28.65 3.22 -2.39
CA GLY A 922 -28.20 3.30 -3.78
C GLY A 922 -27.22 2.17 -4.09
N LEU A 923 -27.09 1.84 -5.36
CA LEU A 923 -26.17 0.82 -5.88
C LEU A 923 -25.26 1.47 -6.91
N THR A 924 -23.95 1.41 -6.68
CA THR A 924 -22.95 1.70 -7.71
C THR A 924 -22.84 0.54 -8.69
N GLU A 925 -23.11 -0.70 -8.25
CA GLU A 925 -23.11 -1.86 -9.13
C GLU A 925 -23.90 -3.03 -8.50
N ILE A 926 -24.52 -3.86 -9.35
CA ILE A 926 -25.04 -5.18 -9.02
C ILE A 926 -24.52 -6.20 -10.03
N LYS A 927 -23.90 -7.27 -9.54
CA LYS A 927 -23.45 -8.39 -10.37
C LYS A 927 -24.15 -9.67 -9.96
N VAL A 928 -24.55 -10.48 -10.94
CA VAL A 928 -25.28 -11.73 -10.71
C VAL A 928 -24.55 -12.86 -11.39
N PHE A 929 -24.31 -13.95 -10.67
CA PHE A 929 -23.51 -15.06 -11.17
C PHE A 929 -24.19 -16.41 -10.96
N ASN A 930 -23.79 -17.36 -11.81
CA ASN A 930 -23.93 -18.78 -11.55
C ASN A 930 -22.54 -19.37 -11.30
N ARG A 931 -22.19 -19.56 -10.04
CA ARG A 931 -20.92 -20.17 -9.62
C ARG A 931 -20.91 -21.70 -9.81
N GLY A 932 -22.07 -22.32 -10.00
CA GLY A 932 -22.21 -23.77 -10.00
C GLY A 932 -22.05 -24.41 -8.60
N GLY A 933 -22.33 -25.71 -8.53
CA GLY A 933 -22.42 -26.47 -7.28
C GLY A 933 -23.67 -26.13 -6.45
N THR A 934 -24.01 -26.99 -5.49
CA THR A 934 -24.90 -26.60 -4.39
C THR A 934 -24.10 -25.62 -3.51
N GLN A 935 -24.24 -24.33 -3.82
CA GLN A 935 -24.00 -23.27 -2.83
C GLN A 935 -25.18 -23.34 -1.86
N GLU A 936 -25.34 -24.47 -1.17
CA GLU A 936 -26.15 -24.45 0.05
C GLU A 936 -25.56 -23.31 0.88
N PRO A 937 -26.38 -22.42 1.48
CA PRO A 937 -25.87 -21.55 2.51
C PRO A 937 -24.97 -22.42 3.40
N PRO A 938 -23.78 -21.97 3.82
CA PRO A 938 -23.14 -22.64 4.92
C PRO A 938 -24.21 -22.70 6.00
N ALA A 939 -24.78 -23.89 6.25
CA ALA A 939 -25.59 -24.11 7.43
C ALA A 939 -24.65 -23.64 8.53
N GLY A 940 -24.91 -22.46 9.10
CA GLY A 940 -23.88 -21.72 9.83
C GLY A 940 -23.22 -22.66 10.82
N ASN A 941 -21.89 -22.63 10.95
CA ASN A 941 -21.19 -23.56 11.83
C ASN A 941 -21.86 -23.55 13.21
N LEU A 942 -22.67 -24.58 13.49
CA LEU A 942 -23.50 -24.62 14.68
C LEU A 942 -22.63 -24.83 15.91
N ALA A 943 -21.41 -25.36 15.73
CA ALA A 943 -20.43 -25.51 16.81
C ALA A 943 -20.10 -24.18 17.49
N ALA A 944 -20.10 -23.05 16.78
CA ALA A 944 -19.82 -21.72 17.34
C ALA A 944 -20.83 -21.26 18.41
N SER A 945 -22.01 -21.89 18.46
CA SER A 945 -23.05 -21.62 19.47
C SER A 945 -23.08 -22.66 20.61
N ALA A 946 -22.21 -23.67 20.54
CA ALA A 946 -22.11 -24.71 21.56
C ALA A 946 -21.17 -24.27 22.69
N THR A 947 -21.40 -24.80 23.89
CA THR A 947 -20.42 -24.78 24.98
C THR A 947 -19.54 -26.03 24.85
N PRO A 948 -18.22 -25.88 24.61
CA PRO A 948 -17.32 -27.01 24.50
C PRO A 948 -16.87 -27.49 25.89
N THR A 949 -16.73 -28.80 26.05
CA THR A 949 -16.14 -29.46 27.22
C THR A 949 -15.25 -30.61 26.77
N ALA A 950 -14.29 -31.03 27.59
CA ALA A 950 -13.37 -32.11 27.24
C ALA A 950 -13.12 -33.06 28.40
N SER A 951 -12.56 -34.22 28.11
CA SER A 951 -12.10 -35.19 29.11
C SER A 951 -10.98 -34.65 29.99
N ASN A 952 -10.02 -33.94 29.38
CA ASN A 952 -8.93 -33.22 30.01
C ASN A 952 -8.48 -32.08 29.10
N THR A 953 -7.97 -30.99 29.67
CA THR A 953 -7.35 -29.89 28.93
C THR A 953 -6.05 -29.52 29.63
N SER A 954 -4.94 -29.49 28.89
CA SER A 954 -3.63 -29.06 29.44
C SER A 954 -3.73 -27.65 30.02
N SER A 955 -2.99 -27.33 31.08
CA SER A 955 -3.17 -26.06 31.82
C SER A 955 -2.80 -24.79 31.06
N TRP A 956 -2.13 -24.92 29.91
CA TRP A 956 -1.78 -23.83 28.98
C TRP A 956 -2.56 -23.87 27.66
N GLU A 957 -3.53 -24.78 27.54
CA GLU A 957 -4.41 -24.94 26.38
C GLU A 957 -5.85 -24.58 26.76
N SER A 958 -6.72 -24.42 25.76
CA SER A 958 -8.12 -24.06 25.99
C SER A 958 -9.05 -24.97 25.20
N VAL A 959 -10.08 -25.48 25.88
CA VAL A 959 -11.15 -26.23 25.21
C VAL A 959 -11.99 -25.35 24.30
N ASP A 960 -12.03 -24.04 24.56
CA ASP A 960 -12.77 -23.07 23.72
C ASP A 960 -12.16 -22.93 22.32
N ALA A 961 -10.90 -23.34 22.13
CA ALA A 961 -10.26 -23.32 20.82
C ALA A 961 -10.96 -24.21 19.79
N VAL A 962 -11.63 -25.28 20.24
CA VAL A 962 -12.23 -26.26 19.33
C VAL A 962 -13.45 -25.73 18.57
N ASN A 963 -13.96 -24.55 18.90
CA ASN A 963 -15.11 -23.94 18.22
C ASN A 963 -15.05 -22.40 18.19
N ASP A 964 -13.84 -21.84 18.21
CA ASP A 964 -13.63 -20.37 18.20
C ASP A 964 -13.80 -19.74 16.80
N GLY A 965 -13.89 -20.56 15.76
CA GLY A 965 -14.12 -20.15 14.39
C GLY A 965 -12.84 -19.76 13.64
N ILE A 966 -11.67 -19.99 14.23
CA ILE A 966 -10.37 -19.75 13.61
C ILE A 966 -10.01 -20.95 12.72
N ASP A 967 -9.86 -20.70 11.42
CA ASP A 967 -9.40 -21.74 10.50
C ASP A 967 -7.89 -22.01 10.66
N PRO A 968 -7.48 -23.26 11.02
CA PRO A 968 -6.07 -23.54 11.26
C PRO A 968 -5.24 -23.56 9.96
N PRO A 969 -4.06 -22.93 9.92
CA PRO A 969 -3.17 -22.94 8.77
C PRO A 969 -2.43 -24.28 8.59
N SER A 970 -2.23 -25.03 9.67
CA SER A 970 -1.60 -26.36 9.69
C SER A 970 -1.98 -27.11 10.98
N SER A 971 -1.69 -28.41 11.06
CA SER A 971 -1.91 -29.23 12.27
C SER A 971 -0.91 -28.94 13.39
N ASN A 972 0.27 -28.38 13.08
CA ASN A 972 1.25 -27.90 14.07
C ASN A 972 1.11 -26.39 14.30
N ASP A 973 -0.13 -25.89 14.34
CA ASP A 973 -0.39 -24.50 14.68
C ASP A 973 -0.25 -24.29 16.20
N THR A 974 0.91 -23.80 16.60
CA THR A 974 1.23 -23.44 17.98
C THR A 974 1.00 -21.96 18.29
N VAL A 975 0.57 -21.17 17.30
CA VAL A 975 0.40 -19.71 17.42
C VAL A 975 -1.03 -19.34 17.82
N ASN A 976 -2.04 -20.03 17.27
CA ASN A 976 -3.43 -19.84 17.65
C ASN A 976 -3.80 -20.66 18.90
N PRO A 977 -4.91 -20.30 19.58
CA PRO A 977 -5.50 -21.15 20.61
C PRO A 977 -5.72 -22.58 20.11
N ARG A 978 -5.57 -23.55 21.01
CA ARG A 978 -5.69 -24.97 20.69
C ARG A 978 -6.14 -25.76 21.91
N TRP A 979 -6.72 -26.92 21.65
CA TRP A 979 -7.02 -27.91 22.67
C TRP A 979 -6.11 -29.13 22.54
N GLY A 980 -5.49 -29.51 23.64
CA GLY A 980 -4.79 -30.77 23.80
C GLY A 980 -4.96 -31.29 25.23
N CYS A 981 -4.67 -32.57 25.41
CA CYS A 981 -4.99 -33.29 26.64
C CYS A 981 -3.76 -33.77 27.43
N TRP A 982 -2.57 -33.21 27.20
CA TRP A 982 -1.34 -33.67 27.87
C TRP A 982 -1.43 -33.58 29.41
N PRO A 983 -0.89 -34.55 30.17
CA PRO A 983 -0.18 -35.76 29.72
C PRO A 983 -1.10 -36.98 29.51
N GLU A 984 -2.42 -36.80 29.42
CA GLU A 984 -3.35 -37.92 29.29
C GLU A 984 -3.21 -38.61 27.93
N THR A 985 -3.14 -39.94 27.95
CA THR A 985 -3.03 -40.80 26.76
C THR A 985 -4.27 -41.68 26.62
N GLY A 986 -4.34 -42.48 25.55
CA GLY A 986 -5.48 -43.39 25.31
C GLY A 986 -6.70 -42.66 24.73
N GLN A 987 -7.90 -43.01 25.19
CA GLN A 987 -9.15 -42.49 24.64
C GLN A 987 -9.57 -41.18 25.32
N GLN A 988 -9.68 -40.12 24.54
CA GLN A 988 -10.00 -38.76 25.00
C GLN A 988 -11.17 -38.20 24.19
N TRP A 989 -11.84 -37.16 24.68
CA TRP A 989 -13.00 -36.60 24.00
C TRP A 989 -13.16 -35.11 24.18
N VAL A 990 -13.77 -34.49 23.16
CA VAL A 990 -14.32 -33.13 23.19
C VAL A 990 -15.81 -33.20 22.87
N ASP A 991 -16.63 -32.50 23.62
CA ASP A 991 -18.09 -32.49 23.52
C ASP A 991 -18.61 -31.07 23.36
N LEU A 992 -19.41 -30.87 22.31
CA LEU A 992 -20.12 -29.63 22.02
C LEU A 992 -21.55 -29.75 22.56
N THR A 993 -21.94 -28.90 23.50
CA THR A 993 -23.29 -28.89 24.10
C THR A 993 -24.06 -27.63 23.71
N TRP A 994 -25.28 -27.80 23.18
CA TRP A 994 -26.20 -26.72 22.86
C TRP A 994 -27.32 -26.58 23.88
N SER A 995 -27.84 -25.37 24.05
CA SER A 995 -29.00 -25.07 24.92
C SER A 995 -30.32 -25.64 24.40
N SER A 996 -30.38 -26.00 23.11
CA SER A 996 -31.52 -26.64 22.45
C SER A 996 -31.04 -27.61 21.37
N ALA A 997 -31.87 -28.60 21.03
CA ALA A 997 -31.49 -29.63 20.07
C ALA A 997 -31.22 -29.04 18.68
N GLN A 998 -30.04 -29.33 18.13
CA GLN A 998 -29.65 -29.00 16.77
C GLN A 998 -29.91 -30.19 15.85
N ASN A 999 -30.36 -29.96 14.62
CA ASN A 999 -30.45 -31.01 13.61
C ASN A 999 -29.16 -31.03 12.78
N LEU A 1000 -28.33 -32.06 12.95
CA LEU A 1000 -26.98 -32.13 12.38
C LEU A 1000 -26.88 -33.28 11.37
N ASN A 1001 -26.15 -33.10 10.27
CA ASN A 1001 -25.86 -34.17 9.30
C ASN A 1001 -24.41 -34.19 8.80
N ARG A 1002 -23.57 -33.24 9.23
CA ARG A 1002 -22.17 -33.15 8.83
C ARG A 1002 -21.35 -32.49 9.94
N ALA A 1003 -20.12 -32.94 10.13
CA ALA A 1003 -19.13 -32.25 10.95
C ALA A 1003 -17.73 -32.32 10.32
N GLN A 1004 -16.87 -31.39 10.70
CA GLN A 1004 -15.48 -31.29 10.28
C GLN A 1004 -14.59 -31.18 11.51
N VAL A 1005 -13.48 -31.89 11.53
CA VAL A 1005 -12.52 -31.88 12.66
C VAL A 1005 -11.11 -31.61 12.12
N TYR A 1006 -10.41 -30.67 12.74
CA TYR A 1006 -9.01 -30.37 12.45
C TYR A 1006 -8.15 -30.82 13.64
N PHE A 1007 -7.21 -31.74 13.38
CA PHE A 1007 -6.35 -32.30 14.43
C PHE A 1007 -5.17 -31.41 14.75
N PHE A 1008 -4.83 -31.33 16.03
CA PHE A 1008 -3.60 -30.72 16.54
C PHE A 1008 -2.52 -31.81 16.70
N ASP A 1009 -1.32 -31.50 16.23
CA ASP A 1009 -0.13 -32.34 16.29
C ASP A 1009 1.08 -31.40 16.42
N ASP A 1010 1.74 -31.41 17.57
CA ASP A 1010 2.87 -30.51 17.87
C ASP A 1010 4.23 -31.09 17.44
N ASP A 1011 4.23 -32.25 16.77
CA ASP A 1011 5.41 -33.07 16.48
C ASP A 1011 6.22 -33.45 17.77
N GLU A 1012 5.61 -33.33 18.96
CA GLU A 1012 6.19 -33.63 20.28
C GLU A 1012 5.29 -34.54 21.14
N GLY A 1013 4.58 -33.96 22.13
CA GLY A 1013 3.82 -34.69 23.14
C GLY A 1013 2.37 -34.96 22.75
N ILE A 1014 1.87 -34.28 21.72
CA ILE A 1014 0.52 -34.42 21.16
C ILE A 1014 0.66 -34.81 19.68
N ASP A 1015 0.10 -35.96 19.32
CA ASP A 1015 0.20 -36.53 17.97
C ASP A 1015 -1.21 -36.80 17.40
N MET A 1016 -1.27 -37.07 16.10
CA MET A 1016 -2.47 -37.50 15.41
C MET A 1016 -3.12 -38.72 16.11
N PRO A 1017 -4.45 -38.75 16.25
CA PRO A 1017 -5.12 -39.90 16.84
C PRO A 1017 -4.99 -41.14 15.93
N ALA A 1018 -4.89 -42.33 16.52
CA ALA A 1018 -4.90 -43.61 15.79
C ALA A 1018 -6.27 -43.89 15.16
N SER A 1019 -7.35 -43.39 15.77
CA SER A 1019 -8.70 -43.37 15.19
C SER A 1019 -9.58 -42.35 15.91
N TRP A 1020 -10.69 -41.99 15.27
CA TRP A 1020 -11.69 -41.10 15.90
C TRP A 1020 -13.11 -41.42 15.42
N LYS A 1021 -14.10 -40.98 16.19
CA LYS A 1021 -15.53 -41.12 15.88
C LYS A 1021 -16.31 -39.88 16.31
N LEU A 1022 -17.46 -39.69 15.66
CA LEU A 1022 -18.48 -38.74 16.11
C LEU A 1022 -19.61 -39.50 16.79
N GLN A 1023 -20.04 -38.99 17.94
CA GLN A 1023 -21.12 -39.55 18.72
C GLN A 1023 -22.11 -38.46 19.10
N TYR A 1024 -23.41 -38.77 19.07
CA TYR A 1024 -24.44 -37.86 19.52
C TYR A 1024 -25.07 -38.35 20.82
N TRP A 1025 -25.62 -37.43 21.61
CA TRP A 1025 -26.41 -37.79 22.77
C TRP A 1025 -27.84 -38.14 22.35
N ASN A 1026 -28.26 -39.39 22.61
CA ASN A 1026 -29.61 -39.86 22.28
C ASN A 1026 -30.66 -39.59 23.37
N GLY A 1027 -30.30 -38.82 24.41
CA GLY A 1027 -31.11 -38.58 25.60
C GLY A 1027 -30.67 -39.37 26.84
N SER A 1028 -29.95 -40.48 26.66
CA SER A 1028 -29.53 -41.37 27.75
C SER A 1028 -28.06 -41.81 27.70
N ALA A 1029 -27.48 -41.87 26.51
CA ALA A 1029 -26.09 -42.25 26.28
C ALA A 1029 -25.54 -41.58 25.02
N TYR A 1030 -24.22 -41.54 24.91
CA TYR A 1030 -23.55 -41.26 23.65
C TYR A 1030 -23.54 -42.50 22.78
N VAL A 1031 -24.01 -42.34 21.54
CA VAL A 1031 -24.01 -43.39 20.52
C VAL A 1031 -23.41 -42.84 19.23
N ASP A 1032 -22.79 -43.71 18.43
CA ASP A 1032 -22.20 -43.33 17.15
C ASP A 1032 -23.25 -42.69 16.22
N VAL A 1033 -22.85 -41.67 15.47
CA VAL A 1033 -23.76 -41.03 14.50
C VAL A 1033 -24.18 -42.03 13.41
N PRO A 1034 -25.49 -42.12 13.10
CA PRO A 1034 -26.00 -43.14 12.18
C PRO A 1034 -25.58 -42.88 10.74
N GLY A 1035 -25.13 -43.93 10.02
CA GLY A 1035 -24.78 -43.83 8.60
C GLY A 1035 -23.59 -42.90 8.31
N ALA A 1036 -22.60 -42.86 9.21
CA ALA A 1036 -21.40 -42.06 9.05
C ALA A 1036 -20.61 -42.44 7.77
N SER A 1037 -20.09 -41.43 7.07
CA SER A 1037 -19.04 -41.60 6.06
C SER A 1037 -17.71 -42.02 6.70
N ALA A 1038 -16.69 -42.27 5.87
CA ALA A 1038 -15.36 -42.64 6.38
C ALA A 1038 -14.76 -41.56 7.30
N TYR A 1039 -14.12 -42.00 8.39
CA TYR A 1039 -13.35 -41.15 9.31
C TYR A 1039 -11.89 -41.10 8.87
N THR A 1040 -11.49 -40.03 8.17
CA THR A 1040 -10.10 -39.86 7.68
C THR A 1040 -9.19 -39.26 8.75
N LEU A 1041 -7.86 -39.44 8.59
CA LEU A 1041 -6.81 -38.91 9.47
C LEU A 1041 -5.81 -38.07 8.66
N THR A 1042 -6.32 -37.15 7.84
CA THR A 1042 -5.49 -36.28 7.01
C THR A 1042 -4.93 -35.13 7.87
N LYS A 1043 -3.60 -35.05 7.99
CA LYS A 1043 -2.88 -33.92 8.63
C LYS A 1043 -3.01 -32.64 7.79
N ASN A 1044 -2.97 -31.47 8.41
CA ASN A 1044 -3.08 -30.15 7.76
C ASN A 1044 -4.37 -29.91 6.97
N ALA A 1045 -5.48 -30.54 7.36
CA ALA A 1045 -6.78 -30.39 6.71
C ALA A 1045 -7.94 -30.72 7.65
N TYR A 1046 -9.13 -30.21 7.31
CA TYR A 1046 -10.37 -30.68 7.94
C TYR A 1046 -10.72 -32.10 7.49
N ASN A 1047 -10.97 -32.96 8.47
CA ASN A 1047 -11.49 -34.31 8.27
C ASN A 1047 -13.02 -34.25 8.37
N THR A 1048 -13.68 -34.40 7.21
CA THR A 1048 -15.13 -34.21 7.07
C THR A 1048 -15.87 -35.53 7.18
N VAL A 1049 -16.91 -35.57 8.02
CA VAL A 1049 -17.81 -36.72 8.15
C VAL A 1049 -19.24 -36.28 7.91
N THR A 1050 -19.92 -36.95 6.98
CA THR A 1050 -21.37 -36.84 6.79
C THR A 1050 -22.06 -38.01 7.48
N PHE A 1051 -23.30 -37.82 7.93
CA PHE A 1051 -24.09 -38.84 8.60
C PHE A 1051 -25.59 -38.57 8.39
N THR A 1052 -26.43 -39.55 8.73
CA THR A 1052 -27.89 -39.40 8.66
C THR A 1052 -28.33 -38.29 9.62
N ALA A 1053 -29.16 -37.36 9.14
CA ALA A 1053 -29.59 -36.20 9.92
C ALA A 1053 -30.12 -36.61 11.30
N THR A 1054 -29.54 -36.04 12.35
CA THR A 1054 -29.76 -36.43 13.74
C THR A 1054 -30.03 -35.19 14.58
N SER A 1055 -31.15 -35.18 15.29
CA SER A 1055 -31.48 -34.13 16.25
C SER A 1055 -30.85 -34.45 17.61
N THR A 1056 -29.99 -33.58 18.11
CA THR A 1056 -29.29 -33.80 19.39
C THR A 1056 -28.92 -32.48 20.07
N THR A 1057 -28.79 -32.48 21.39
CA THR A 1057 -28.25 -31.36 22.17
C THR A 1057 -26.74 -31.46 22.38
N ARG A 1058 -26.10 -32.59 22.04
CA ARG A 1058 -24.67 -32.79 22.29
C ARG A 1058 -24.01 -33.61 21.18
N LEU A 1059 -22.85 -33.17 20.72
CA LEU A 1059 -22.02 -33.86 19.74
C LEU A 1059 -20.61 -34.03 20.29
N ARG A 1060 -20.15 -35.27 20.38
CA ARG A 1060 -18.84 -35.64 20.91
C ARG A 1060 -17.91 -36.14 19.81
N VAL A 1061 -16.72 -35.55 19.76
CA VAL A 1061 -15.55 -36.08 19.04
C VAL A 1061 -14.80 -37.01 19.98
N LEU A 1062 -14.82 -38.30 19.70
CA LEU A 1062 -14.09 -39.33 20.47
C LEU A 1062 -12.79 -39.66 19.75
N LEU A 1063 -11.66 -39.39 20.39
CA LEU A 1063 -10.31 -39.58 19.86
C LEU A 1063 -9.65 -40.76 20.57
N THR A 1064 -8.97 -41.63 19.83
CA THR A 1064 -8.16 -42.73 20.38
C THR A 1064 -6.70 -42.47 20.03
N GLY A 1065 -5.86 -42.17 21.02
CA GLY A 1065 -4.42 -41.98 20.83
C GLY A 1065 -3.69 -43.26 20.41
N ASN A 1066 -2.44 -43.11 19.95
CA ASN A 1066 -1.58 -44.22 19.51
C ASN A 1066 -1.02 -45.10 20.66
N GLY A 1067 -1.34 -44.75 21.92
CA GLY A 1067 -0.92 -45.46 23.12
C GLY A 1067 0.29 -44.85 23.84
N SER A 1068 1.03 -43.94 23.19
CA SER A 1068 2.20 -43.26 23.76
C SER A 1068 2.09 -41.74 23.79
N SER A 1069 1.32 -41.13 22.89
CA SER A 1069 1.15 -39.68 22.78
C SER A 1069 -0.26 -39.24 23.20
N SER A 1070 -0.37 -37.98 23.65
CA SER A 1070 -1.65 -37.31 23.84
C SER A 1070 -2.28 -36.93 22.48
N VAL A 1071 -3.54 -36.49 22.48
CA VAL A 1071 -4.28 -36.07 21.27
C VAL A 1071 -4.79 -34.64 21.42
N GLY A 1072 -5.02 -33.96 20.31
CA GLY A 1072 -5.53 -32.60 20.32
C GLY A 1072 -6.35 -32.23 19.09
N LEU A 1073 -7.06 -31.11 19.19
CA LEU A 1073 -7.92 -30.53 18.16
C LEU A 1073 -7.65 -29.02 18.06
N LEU A 1074 -7.68 -28.52 16.83
CA LEU A 1074 -7.59 -27.10 16.53
C LEU A 1074 -8.96 -26.48 16.27
N GLU A 1075 -9.88 -27.19 15.60
CA GLU A 1075 -11.23 -26.67 15.30
C GLU A 1075 -12.19 -27.82 15.00
N VAL A 1076 -13.46 -27.65 15.39
CA VAL A 1076 -14.58 -28.57 15.15
C VAL A 1076 -15.76 -27.78 14.62
N LYS A 1077 -16.18 -28.10 13.40
CA LYS A 1077 -17.37 -27.49 12.78
C LYS A 1077 -18.52 -28.49 12.70
N ALA A 1078 -19.74 -28.04 12.97
CA ALA A 1078 -20.96 -28.85 12.88
C ALA A 1078 -22.01 -28.16 12.01
N PHE A 1079 -22.69 -28.91 11.15
CA PHE A 1079 -23.59 -28.38 10.14
C PHE A 1079 -24.92 -29.14 10.14
N GLY A 1080 -26.00 -28.40 9.87
CA GLY A 1080 -27.32 -28.96 9.62
C GLY A 1080 -27.58 -29.29 8.14
N PRO A 1081 -28.65 -30.04 7.85
CA PRO A 1081 -29.04 -30.46 6.51
C PRO A 1081 -29.53 -29.36 5.58
#